data_AF-A0A4Q0MEZ7-F1
#
_entry.id   AF-A0A4Q0MEZ7-F1
#
_cell.length_a   1.000
_cell.length_b   1.000
_cell.length_c   1.000
_cell.angle_alpha   90.00
_cell.angle_beta   90.00
_cell.angle_gamma   90.00
#
_symmetry.space_group_name_H-M   'P 1'
#
loop_
_entity.id
_entity.type
_entity.pdbx_description
1 polymer ?
#
loop_
_entity_poly.entity_id
_entity_poly.type
_entity_poly.pdbx_seq_one_letter_code
_entity_poly.pdbx_strand_id
1 'polypeptide(L)'
;MAAARITSFLVKVASRCNLDCDYCYVYHHADQGWRSMPKTMSAEVRNAFASRLADYAREVDLKRAVVVFHGGEPLLAGVEPLVEFARELRAAVGPDVKLDVAMQTNGLLLDEDALDALEEADISISLSLDGPREANDLHRTSRKGRSSFDRVMAAYRRLRERPAIFAGVIAVIDPSIAPDDLFAFFDELQPPKLDFLLPDAHHLRPPPGRDAEPERYSAWLIRAFDLWFDRYPHLPLRTFESLLDVAAGLPSATDAFGFGDVNLLSIETDGSYHDLDVLKIVRDGATALSGTVRDAAISAVAASPGLEAHRALLRKDGLCAKCLSCTVVDICGGGSVPHRHGEDGFKNPSVYCGELYALISHVKARLEDGLAGERENLSSRLPADFDLARFELAETSAEATRLLSEDARAGALARFRSALEAASGVGGSVAQAVESLAGRSDAELADLAIEPGVAAWTRAMLAQAAGGLVHDVDGKPLRADAAYLIVLAGRELSGENIVVAGDDAWLRGPFGDQIYFEGEDVASRAAPVVEQALAIVQRWRPALYEEMRKTCRAIQFVRDPSADPAKIVSFSDDSVPGALFVSVWQGEGLIDPYDLADSLIHEYRHQKLYLLERFGPTVSPTAPRVVSPWRADLRPPSGLLHAVFVFVELKRYWAHVLEAGPRHMRDRALNQLRDTERNLELGFSTLRTCEMTPLGDALIETLDRARRQQPVAA
;
A
#
# COMPACT_ATOMS: atom_id res chain seq x y z
N MET A 1 -4.53 16.06 -27.30
CA MET A 1 -4.21 15.28 -26.10
C MET A 1 -2.95 15.86 -25.48
N ALA A 2 -2.81 15.85 -24.14
CA ALA A 2 -1.56 16.26 -23.51
C ALA A 2 -0.44 15.28 -23.92
N ALA A 3 0.78 15.79 -24.13
CA ALA A 3 1.95 14.97 -24.47
C ALA A 3 2.28 13.96 -23.34
N ALA A 4 3.04 12.91 -23.66
CA ALA A 4 3.51 11.97 -22.63
C ALA A 4 4.40 12.71 -21.60
N ARG A 5 4.26 12.37 -20.32
CA ARG A 5 5.12 12.91 -19.27
C ARG A 5 6.22 11.89 -18.98
N ILE A 6 7.42 12.16 -19.52
CA ILE A 6 8.57 11.27 -19.36
C ILE A 6 9.22 11.55 -18.01
N THR A 7 9.37 10.51 -17.20
CA THR A 7 9.99 10.58 -15.87
C THR A 7 11.13 9.58 -15.70
N SER A 8 11.25 8.63 -16.63
CA SER A 8 12.31 7.62 -16.64
C SER A 8 13.06 7.62 -17.96
N PHE A 9 14.38 7.50 -17.90
CA PHE A 9 15.25 7.53 -19.07
C PHE A 9 16.17 6.31 -19.06
N LEU A 10 16.01 5.43 -20.04
CA LEU A 10 16.85 4.25 -20.20
C LEU A 10 17.99 4.57 -21.17
N VAL A 11 19.20 4.77 -20.64
CA VAL A 11 20.34 5.28 -21.41
C VAL A 11 21.31 4.15 -21.72
N LYS A 12 21.47 3.83 -23.01
CA LYS A 12 22.42 2.82 -23.49
C LYS A 12 23.82 3.42 -23.53
N VAL A 13 24.61 3.20 -22.48
CA VAL A 13 25.99 3.71 -22.36
C VAL A 13 26.99 2.81 -23.09
N ALA A 14 26.64 1.54 -23.31
CA ALA A 14 27.35 0.61 -24.18
C ALA A 14 26.35 -0.15 -25.06
N SER A 15 26.78 -0.59 -26.26
CA SER A 15 25.94 -1.39 -27.16
C SER A 15 26.36 -2.86 -27.24
N ARG A 16 27.50 -3.21 -26.63
CA ARG A 16 28.07 -4.56 -26.62
C ARG A 16 27.97 -5.16 -25.22
N CYS A 17 27.88 -6.49 -25.16
CA CYS A 17 27.90 -7.26 -23.92
C CYS A 17 29.06 -8.26 -23.93
N ASN A 18 29.50 -8.67 -22.74
CA ASN A 18 30.47 -9.74 -22.50
C ASN A 18 29.81 -11.11 -22.28
N LEU A 19 28.49 -11.16 -22.11
CA LEU A 19 27.66 -12.37 -22.15
C LEU A 19 26.91 -12.49 -23.49
N ASP A 20 26.32 -13.66 -23.70
CA ASP A 20 25.54 -14.04 -24.87
C ASP A 20 24.25 -14.74 -24.45
N CYS A 21 23.45 -14.09 -23.59
CA CYS A 21 22.18 -14.64 -23.10
C CYS A 21 21.23 -14.89 -24.29
N ASP A 22 20.79 -16.12 -24.48
CA ASP A 22 19.98 -16.56 -25.63
C ASP A 22 18.61 -15.87 -25.72
N TYR A 23 18.02 -15.49 -24.59
CA TYR A 23 16.77 -14.73 -24.52
C TYR A 23 16.95 -13.21 -24.70
N CYS A 24 18.18 -12.71 -24.89
CA CYS A 24 18.41 -11.27 -24.91
C CYS A 24 17.71 -10.59 -26.11
N TYR A 25 16.70 -9.77 -25.83
CA TYR A 25 15.94 -9.03 -26.85
C TYR A 25 16.79 -8.08 -27.70
N VAL A 26 17.98 -7.69 -27.24
CA VAL A 26 18.90 -6.84 -28.00
C VAL A 26 19.68 -7.64 -29.03
N TYR A 27 20.08 -8.88 -28.72
CA TYR A 27 21.05 -9.63 -29.53
C TYR A 27 20.43 -10.76 -30.36
N HIS A 28 19.35 -11.38 -29.87
CA HIS A 28 18.75 -12.59 -30.44
C HIS A 28 17.31 -12.43 -30.93
N HIS A 29 16.80 -11.19 -31.02
CA HIS A 29 15.45 -10.90 -31.52
C HIS A 29 15.46 -10.11 -32.84
N ALA A 30 14.29 -9.64 -33.29
CA ALA A 30 14.09 -9.14 -34.63
C ALA A 30 14.93 -7.90 -34.95
N ASP A 31 15.02 -6.95 -34.01
CA ASP A 31 15.88 -5.77 -34.17
C ASP A 31 17.36 -6.13 -34.02
N GLN A 32 18.18 -5.63 -34.96
CA GLN A 32 19.62 -5.86 -34.96
C GLN A 32 20.42 -4.56 -35.08
N GLY A 33 19.78 -3.43 -34.73
CA GLY A 33 20.35 -2.09 -34.81
C GLY A 33 21.58 -1.91 -33.92
N TRP A 34 21.73 -2.71 -32.86
CA TRP A 34 22.93 -2.72 -32.02
C TRP A 34 24.22 -2.92 -32.82
N ARG A 35 24.17 -3.63 -33.97
CA ARG A 35 25.36 -3.90 -34.79
C ARG A 35 25.98 -2.63 -35.35
N SER A 36 25.15 -1.68 -35.77
CA SER A 36 25.57 -0.37 -36.30
C SER A 36 25.82 0.67 -35.21
N MET A 37 25.34 0.45 -33.99
CA MET A 37 25.53 1.38 -32.88
C MET A 37 27.01 1.50 -32.47
N PRO A 38 27.48 2.72 -32.11
CA PRO A 38 28.76 2.92 -31.43
C PRO A 38 28.92 1.97 -30.25
N LYS A 39 30.15 1.50 -29.99
CA LYS A 39 30.39 0.55 -28.89
C LYS A 39 30.05 1.16 -27.52
N THR A 40 30.34 2.44 -27.37
CA THR A 40 30.14 3.24 -26.15
C THR A 40 29.57 4.61 -26.53
N MET A 41 28.82 5.20 -25.61
CA MET A 41 28.31 6.56 -25.76
C MET A 41 29.46 7.58 -25.64
N SER A 42 29.52 8.55 -26.55
CA SER A 42 30.58 9.56 -26.54
C SER A 42 30.31 10.67 -25.50
N ALA A 43 31.36 11.38 -25.07
CA ALA A 43 31.21 12.55 -24.20
C ALA A 43 30.32 13.65 -24.80
N GLU A 44 30.36 13.82 -26.12
CA GLU A 44 29.49 14.77 -26.83
C GLU A 44 28.00 14.40 -26.67
N VAL A 45 27.66 13.11 -26.82
CA VAL A 45 26.29 12.62 -26.64
C VAL A 45 25.85 12.72 -25.19
N ARG A 46 26.73 12.40 -24.22
CA ARG A 46 26.47 12.55 -22.78
C ARG A 46 26.11 13.99 -22.43
N ASN A 47 26.96 14.94 -22.83
CA ASN A 47 26.75 16.37 -22.61
C ASN A 47 25.46 16.88 -23.27
N ALA A 48 25.19 16.46 -24.51
CA ALA A 48 23.96 16.81 -25.21
C ALA A 48 22.73 16.29 -24.45
N PHE A 49 22.75 15.03 -24.00
CA PHE A 49 21.64 14.47 -23.23
C PHE A 49 21.43 15.20 -21.90
N ALA A 50 22.49 15.50 -21.15
CA ALA A 50 22.39 16.23 -19.89
C ALA A 50 21.74 17.62 -20.09
N SER A 51 22.14 18.34 -21.14
CA SER A 51 21.49 19.61 -21.51
C SER A 51 20.01 19.43 -21.85
N ARG A 52 19.66 18.40 -22.65
CA ARG A 52 18.26 18.13 -23.03
C ARG A 52 17.39 17.76 -21.85
N LEU A 53 17.91 16.98 -20.92
CA LEU A 53 17.21 16.60 -19.69
C LEU A 53 16.93 17.82 -18.81
N ALA A 54 17.91 18.71 -18.65
CA ALA A 54 17.74 19.95 -17.90
C ALA A 54 16.71 20.90 -18.53
N ASP A 55 16.75 21.05 -19.85
CA ASP A 55 15.74 21.82 -20.60
C ASP A 55 14.34 21.25 -20.38
N TYR A 56 14.18 19.93 -20.55
CA TYR A 56 12.91 19.25 -20.37
C TYR A 56 12.39 19.37 -18.94
N ALA A 57 13.24 19.16 -17.94
CA ALA A 57 12.86 19.24 -16.54
C ALA A 57 12.29 20.62 -16.18
N ARG A 58 12.89 21.70 -16.72
CA ARG A 58 12.34 23.06 -16.58
C ARG A 58 11.05 23.26 -17.35
N GLU A 59 10.98 22.75 -18.59
CA GLU A 59 9.81 22.93 -19.46
C GLU A 59 8.54 22.32 -18.87
N VAL A 60 8.63 21.13 -18.26
CA VAL A 60 7.46 20.40 -17.74
C VAL A 60 7.33 20.43 -16.21
N ASP A 61 8.12 21.27 -15.54
CA ASP A 61 8.24 21.35 -14.08
C ASP A 61 8.41 19.96 -13.43
N LEU A 62 9.45 19.24 -13.85
CA LEU A 62 9.74 17.90 -13.39
C LEU A 62 10.37 17.94 -12.00
N LYS A 63 9.71 17.35 -10.99
CA LYS A 63 10.23 17.32 -9.61
C LYS A 63 11.10 16.11 -9.31
N ARG A 64 10.91 15.01 -10.05
CA ARG A 64 11.67 13.77 -9.90
C ARG A 64 11.86 13.10 -11.25
N ALA A 65 13.05 12.58 -11.48
CA ALA A 65 13.39 11.80 -12.66
C ALA A 65 14.31 10.64 -12.30
N VAL A 66 14.30 9.59 -13.10
CA VAL A 66 15.22 8.45 -12.97
C VAL A 66 15.99 8.27 -14.27
N VAL A 67 17.31 8.17 -14.19
CA VAL A 67 18.16 7.77 -15.31
C VAL A 67 18.75 6.41 -15.01
N VAL A 68 18.49 5.43 -15.89
CA VAL A 68 19.01 4.07 -15.77
C VAL A 68 20.06 3.84 -16.83
N PHE A 69 21.33 3.73 -16.41
CA PHE A 69 22.41 3.26 -17.26
C PHE A 69 22.23 1.79 -17.59
N HIS A 70 22.22 1.51 -18.89
CA HIS A 70 21.97 0.19 -19.43
C HIS A 70 22.83 0.00 -20.69
N GLY A 71 22.71 -1.16 -21.31
CA GLY A 71 23.03 -1.37 -22.73
C GLY A 71 24.23 -2.26 -22.90
N GLY A 72 24.05 -3.31 -23.71
CA GLY A 72 24.78 -4.55 -23.56
C GLY A 72 25.13 -4.83 -22.10
N GLU A 73 26.40 -4.66 -21.76
CA GLU A 73 26.87 -4.51 -20.38
C GLU A 73 27.39 -3.07 -20.15
N PRO A 74 26.76 -2.25 -19.30
CA PRO A 74 27.13 -0.84 -19.13
C PRO A 74 28.57 -0.64 -18.63
N LEU A 75 29.09 -1.54 -17.80
CA LEU A 75 30.46 -1.45 -17.29
C LEU A 75 31.54 -1.60 -18.38
N LEU A 76 31.19 -2.02 -19.60
CA LEU A 76 32.10 -1.96 -20.75
C LEU A 76 32.39 -0.52 -21.23
N ALA A 77 31.62 0.46 -20.79
CA ALA A 77 31.92 1.88 -20.98
C ALA A 77 33.04 2.38 -20.05
N GLY A 78 33.39 1.62 -19.00
CA GLY A 78 34.27 2.04 -17.91
C GLY A 78 33.49 2.72 -16.77
N VAL A 79 33.95 2.58 -15.53
CA VAL A 79 33.25 3.12 -14.35
C VAL A 79 33.38 4.63 -14.26
N GLU A 80 34.56 5.17 -14.50
CA GLU A 80 34.83 6.60 -14.40
C GLU A 80 33.95 7.41 -15.37
N PRO A 81 33.80 7.02 -16.66
CA PRO A 81 32.84 7.67 -17.54
C PRO A 81 31.39 7.63 -17.05
N LEU A 82 30.96 6.57 -16.36
CA LEU A 82 29.59 6.49 -15.82
C LEU A 82 29.41 7.43 -14.63
N VAL A 83 30.40 7.48 -13.74
CA VAL A 83 30.43 8.38 -12.58
C VAL A 83 30.44 9.85 -13.03
N GLU A 84 31.30 10.19 -13.99
CA GLU A 84 31.32 11.52 -14.62
C GLU A 84 29.95 11.88 -15.20
N PHE A 85 29.33 10.95 -15.94
CA PHE A 85 28.05 11.19 -16.56
C PHE A 85 26.92 11.41 -15.54
N ALA A 86 26.88 10.62 -14.46
CA ALA A 86 25.92 10.81 -13.38
C ALA A 86 26.08 12.19 -12.71
N ARG A 87 27.32 12.64 -12.49
CA ARG A 87 27.63 13.97 -11.96
C ARG A 87 27.20 15.07 -12.93
N GLU A 88 27.49 14.93 -14.22
CA GLU A 88 27.05 15.85 -15.28
C GLU A 88 25.52 15.99 -15.33
N LEU A 89 24.80 14.88 -15.27
CA LEU A 89 23.34 14.86 -15.28
C LEU A 89 22.75 15.60 -14.08
N ARG A 90 23.21 15.30 -12.86
CA ARG A 90 22.75 15.97 -11.63
C ARG A 90 23.08 17.46 -11.63
N ALA A 91 24.29 17.82 -12.08
CA ALA A 91 24.70 19.22 -12.19
C ALA A 91 23.84 19.99 -13.20
N ALA A 92 23.48 19.37 -14.32
CA ALA A 92 22.68 20.00 -15.36
C ALA A 92 21.23 20.25 -14.93
N VAL A 93 20.57 19.29 -14.27
CA VAL A 93 19.17 19.44 -13.83
C VAL A 93 19.01 20.35 -12.61
N GLY A 94 20.05 20.45 -11.78
CA GLY A 94 20.07 21.30 -10.60
C GLY A 94 19.36 20.68 -9.37
N PRO A 95 19.43 21.36 -8.21
CA PRO A 95 18.98 20.81 -6.93
C PRO A 95 17.45 20.71 -6.77
N ASP A 96 16.68 21.42 -7.59
CA ASP A 96 15.21 21.43 -7.51
C ASP A 96 14.56 20.15 -8.06
N VAL A 97 15.35 19.31 -8.77
CA VAL A 97 14.91 18.05 -9.35
C VAL A 97 15.61 16.91 -8.62
N LYS A 98 14.83 16.03 -7.98
CA LYS A 98 15.38 14.78 -7.44
C LYS A 98 15.70 13.83 -8.60
N LEU A 99 16.97 13.74 -8.97
CA LEU A 99 17.46 12.83 -10.01
C LEU A 99 18.09 11.58 -9.40
N ASP A 100 17.38 10.47 -9.48
CA ASP A 100 17.89 9.16 -9.10
C ASP A 100 18.66 8.55 -10.29
N VAL A 101 19.88 8.07 -10.06
CA VAL A 101 20.69 7.38 -11.08
C VAL A 101 20.85 5.92 -10.70
N ALA A 102 20.59 5.04 -11.64
CA ALA A 102 20.65 3.59 -11.45
C ALA A 102 21.40 2.91 -12.60
N MET A 103 21.83 1.67 -12.40
CA MET A 103 22.48 0.84 -13.39
C MET A 103 21.96 -0.59 -13.35
N GLN A 104 21.65 -1.16 -14.52
CA GLN A 104 21.35 -2.58 -14.69
C GLN A 104 22.58 -3.32 -15.23
N THR A 105 23.12 -4.28 -14.49
CA THR A 105 24.37 -4.99 -14.89
C THR A 105 24.24 -6.51 -14.76
N ASN A 106 25.06 -7.24 -15.50
CA ASN A 106 25.28 -8.67 -15.29
C ASN A 106 26.29 -8.98 -14.15
N GLY A 107 26.94 -7.95 -13.61
CA GLY A 107 27.81 -8.03 -12.44
C GLY A 107 29.21 -8.57 -12.67
N LEU A 108 29.54 -9.09 -13.86
CA LEU A 108 30.84 -9.75 -14.09
C LEU A 108 32.04 -8.80 -13.97
N LEU A 109 31.81 -7.49 -14.14
CA LEU A 109 32.81 -6.44 -14.07
C LEU A 109 32.75 -5.63 -12.77
N LEU A 110 31.96 -6.06 -11.78
CA LEU A 110 31.92 -5.44 -10.46
C LEU A 110 33.05 -5.98 -9.57
N ASP A 111 34.11 -5.19 -9.44
CA ASP A 111 35.15 -5.31 -8.42
C ASP A 111 34.98 -4.22 -7.33
N GLU A 112 35.85 -4.21 -6.33
CA GLU A 112 35.76 -3.26 -5.21
C GLU A 112 35.95 -1.81 -5.68
N ASP A 113 36.93 -1.54 -6.55
CA ASP A 113 37.21 -0.20 -7.07
C ASP A 113 36.00 0.35 -7.86
N ALA A 114 35.37 -0.49 -8.67
CA ALA A 114 34.15 -0.13 -9.38
C ALA A 114 33.01 0.21 -8.41
N LEU A 115 32.81 -0.63 -7.39
CA LEU A 115 31.74 -0.43 -6.42
C LEU A 115 31.97 0.83 -5.57
N ASP A 116 33.21 1.10 -5.15
CA ASP A 116 33.57 2.31 -4.38
C ASP A 116 33.25 3.57 -5.17
N ALA A 117 33.62 3.61 -6.45
CA ALA A 117 33.36 4.74 -7.32
C ALA A 117 31.86 4.93 -7.60
N LEU A 118 31.09 3.83 -7.78
CA LEU A 118 29.64 3.89 -7.98
C LEU A 118 28.90 4.33 -6.70
N GLU A 119 29.37 3.89 -5.54
CA GLU A 119 28.83 4.25 -4.22
C GLU A 119 29.07 5.73 -3.91
N GLU A 120 30.30 6.23 -4.11
CA GLU A 120 30.62 7.66 -3.97
C GLU A 120 29.77 8.52 -4.92
N ALA A 121 29.41 7.98 -6.07
CA ALA A 121 28.57 8.64 -7.05
C ALA A 121 27.06 8.46 -6.83
N ASP A 122 26.63 7.78 -5.77
CA ASP A 122 25.22 7.48 -5.48
C ASP A 122 24.52 6.82 -6.70
N ILE A 123 25.16 5.84 -7.34
CA ILE A 123 24.59 5.09 -8.45
C ILE A 123 24.08 3.75 -7.92
N SER A 124 22.76 3.60 -7.88
CA SER A 124 22.12 2.35 -7.45
C SER A 124 22.28 1.24 -8.50
N ILE A 125 22.39 -0.01 -8.06
CA ILE A 125 22.74 -1.16 -8.88
C ILE A 125 21.66 -2.23 -8.77
N SER A 126 21.09 -2.62 -9.92
CA SER A 126 20.30 -3.83 -10.05
C SER A 126 21.11 -4.91 -10.76
N LEU A 127 21.14 -6.10 -10.16
CA LEU A 127 21.91 -7.25 -10.62
C LEU A 127 21.02 -8.21 -11.42
N SER A 128 21.52 -8.70 -12.54
CA SER A 128 20.83 -9.73 -13.32
C SER A 128 21.31 -11.12 -12.91
N LEU A 129 20.45 -11.91 -12.28
CA LEU A 129 20.75 -13.26 -11.77
C LEU A 129 19.48 -14.12 -11.84
N ASP A 130 19.45 -15.13 -12.71
CA ASP A 130 18.21 -15.88 -13.00
C ASP A 130 17.86 -16.96 -11.97
N GLY A 131 18.73 -17.21 -10.99
CA GLY A 131 18.52 -18.22 -9.95
C GLY A 131 19.76 -19.05 -9.65
N PRO A 132 19.62 -20.30 -9.18
CA PRO A 132 20.74 -21.20 -8.94
C PRO A 132 21.51 -21.47 -10.24
N ARG A 133 22.71 -22.06 -10.12
CA ARG A 133 23.63 -22.26 -11.26
C ARG A 133 22.93 -22.86 -12.47
N GLU A 134 22.11 -23.87 -12.27
CA GLU A 134 21.39 -24.59 -13.33
C GLU A 134 20.44 -23.68 -14.10
N ALA A 135 19.74 -22.77 -13.42
CA ALA A 135 18.87 -21.77 -14.03
C ALA A 135 19.69 -20.67 -14.74
N ASN A 136 20.70 -20.13 -14.05
CA ASN A 136 21.52 -19.04 -14.58
C ASN A 136 22.33 -19.47 -15.81
N ASP A 137 23.01 -20.61 -15.75
CA ASP A 137 23.90 -21.06 -16.82
C ASP A 137 23.15 -21.71 -17.98
N LEU A 138 21.85 -21.97 -17.85
CA LEU A 138 20.99 -22.37 -18.97
C LEU A 138 20.99 -21.30 -20.07
N HIS A 139 20.97 -20.03 -19.67
CA HIS A 139 20.86 -18.90 -20.59
C HIS A 139 22.06 -17.95 -20.53
N ARG A 140 22.53 -17.59 -19.34
CA ARG A 140 23.50 -16.49 -19.12
C ARG A 140 24.94 -16.95 -19.28
N THR A 141 25.31 -17.43 -20.45
CA THR A 141 26.69 -17.86 -20.73
C THR A 141 27.49 -16.80 -21.48
N SER A 142 28.83 -16.91 -21.42
CA SER A 142 29.68 -16.13 -22.34
C SER A 142 29.52 -16.63 -23.79
N ARG A 143 29.99 -15.85 -24.78
CA ARG A 143 30.05 -16.28 -26.20
C ARG A 143 30.77 -17.61 -26.47
N LYS A 144 31.51 -18.14 -25.49
CA LYS A 144 32.19 -19.44 -25.56
C LYS A 144 31.46 -20.55 -24.77
N GLY A 145 30.21 -20.30 -24.36
CA GLY A 145 29.40 -21.22 -23.56
C GLY A 145 29.87 -21.41 -22.12
N ARG A 146 30.76 -20.54 -21.61
CA ARG A 146 31.23 -20.65 -20.22
C ARG A 146 30.21 -20.04 -19.26
N SER A 147 30.00 -20.75 -18.14
CA SER A 147 29.24 -20.30 -16.97
C SER A 147 29.58 -18.88 -16.54
N SER A 148 28.56 -18.12 -16.14
CA SER A 148 28.71 -16.79 -15.53
C SER A 148 28.44 -16.80 -14.02
N PHE A 149 27.84 -17.88 -13.51
CA PHE A 149 27.29 -17.98 -12.17
C PHE A 149 28.27 -17.60 -11.05
N ASP A 150 29.49 -18.15 -11.05
CA ASP A 150 30.46 -17.88 -9.97
C ASP A 150 30.83 -16.40 -9.86
N ARG A 151 30.88 -15.71 -11.00
CA ARG A 151 31.23 -14.29 -11.07
C ARG A 151 30.08 -13.40 -10.63
N VAL A 152 28.86 -13.68 -11.09
CA VAL A 152 27.68 -12.93 -10.64
C VAL A 152 27.41 -13.15 -9.15
N MET A 153 27.66 -14.35 -8.62
CA MET A 153 27.57 -14.62 -7.18
C MET A 153 28.66 -13.92 -6.36
N ALA A 154 29.87 -13.75 -6.92
CA ALA A 154 30.89 -12.91 -6.28
C ALA A 154 30.44 -11.45 -6.24
N ALA A 155 29.88 -10.93 -7.33
CA ALA A 155 29.33 -9.57 -7.36
C ALA A 155 28.15 -9.38 -6.39
N TYR A 156 27.25 -10.37 -6.28
CA TYR A 156 26.15 -10.35 -5.32
C TYR A 156 26.66 -10.20 -3.88
N ARG A 157 27.67 -10.99 -3.49
CA ARG A 157 28.24 -10.93 -2.13
C ARG A 157 28.81 -9.54 -1.81
N ARG A 158 29.54 -8.92 -2.75
CA ARG A 158 30.06 -7.56 -2.58
C ARG A 158 28.94 -6.51 -2.48
N LEU A 159 27.92 -6.63 -3.32
CA LEU A 159 26.76 -5.72 -3.29
C LEU A 159 25.96 -5.84 -1.99
N ARG A 160 25.85 -7.04 -1.43
CA ARG A 160 25.17 -7.28 -0.14
C ARG A 160 25.82 -6.52 1.01
N GLU A 161 27.13 -6.26 0.93
CA GLU A 161 27.88 -5.47 1.92
C GLU A 161 27.66 -3.94 1.73
N ARG A 162 26.95 -3.53 0.66
CA ARG A 162 26.73 -2.13 0.26
C ARG A 162 25.23 -1.83 0.05
N PRO A 163 24.40 -1.94 1.09
CA PRO A 163 22.94 -1.79 0.97
C PRO A 163 22.50 -0.41 0.48
N ALA A 164 23.32 0.64 0.61
CA ALA A 164 23.00 1.98 0.15
C ALA A 164 22.82 2.06 -1.38
N ILE A 165 23.55 1.23 -2.13
CA ILE A 165 23.48 1.21 -3.60
C ILE A 165 22.93 -0.10 -4.16
N PHE A 166 22.61 -1.11 -3.35
CA PHE A 166 22.05 -2.35 -3.88
C PHE A 166 20.53 -2.25 -4.05
N ALA A 167 20.07 -2.03 -5.28
CA ALA A 167 18.65 -1.82 -5.58
C ALA A 167 17.85 -3.14 -5.68
N GLY A 168 18.51 -4.26 -5.99
CA GLY A 168 17.87 -5.57 -6.06
C GLY A 168 18.32 -6.43 -7.22
N VAL A 169 17.55 -7.48 -7.49
CA VAL A 169 17.83 -8.51 -8.49
C VAL A 169 16.68 -8.64 -9.48
N ILE A 170 17.01 -8.81 -10.76
CA ILE A 170 16.06 -9.26 -11.78
C ILE A 170 16.45 -10.65 -12.28
N ALA A 171 15.44 -11.49 -12.51
CA ALA A 171 15.60 -12.85 -12.99
C ALA A 171 14.61 -13.11 -14.12
N VAL A 172 15.08 -13.58 -15.28
CA VAL A 172 14.20 -14.11 -16.34
C VAL A 172 13.89 -15.57 -16.00
N ILE A 173 12.60 -15.90 -15.90
CA ILE A 173 12.18 -17.24 -15.49
C ILE A 173 12.26 -18.24 -16.66
N ASP A 174 12.79 -19.44 -16.41
CA ASP A 174 12.57 -20.61 -17.27
C ASP A 174 11.70 -21.62 -16.51
N PRO A 175 10.50 -21.94 -17.03
CA PRO A 175 9.63 -22.92 -16.40
C PRO A 175 10.17 -24.37 -16.33
N SER A 176 11.38 -24.68 -16.83
CA SER A 176 12.04 -25.98 -16.60
C SER A 176 12.61 -26.08 -15.20
N ILE A 177 12.87 -24.93 -14.58
CA ILE A 177 13.36 -24.81 -13.22
C ILE A 177 12.14 -24.73 -12.31
N ALA A 178 12.09 -25.57 -11.28
CA ALA A 178 10.97 -25.54 -10.36
C ALA A 178 10.96 -24.22 -9.58
N PRO A 179 9.78 -23.62 -9.32
CA PRO A 179 9.71 -22.38 -8.54
C PRO A 179 10.26 -22.54 -7.12
N ASP A 180 10.17 -23.72 -6.48
CA ASP A 180 10.75 -23.97 -5.16
C ASP A 180 12.26 -23.77 -5.14
N ASP A 181 12.95 -24.19 -6.20
CA ASP A 181 14.40 -24.07 -6.29
C ASP A 181 14.81 -22.61 -6.44
N LEU A 182 14.05 -21.82 -7.22
CA LEU A 182 14.26 -20.37 -7.30
C LEU A 182 13.99 -19.69 -5.96
N PHE A 183 12.86 -20.00 -5.31
CA PHE A 183 12.52 -19.36 -4.04
C PHE A 183 13.48 -19.75 -2.92
N ALA A 184 13.84 -21.03 -2.78
CA ALA A 184 14.84 -21.46 -1.80
C ALA A 184 16.18 -20.76 -2.02
N PHE A 185 16.60 -20.61 -3.28
CA PHE A 185 17.82 -19.88 -3.63
C PHE A 185 17.75 -18.40 -3.25
N PHE A 186 16.69 -17.68 -3.65
CA PHE A 186 16.58 -16.26 -3.34
C PHE A 186 16.28 -15.98 -1.86
N ASP A 187 15.63 -16.91 -1.17
CA ASP A 187 15.45 -16.89 0.29
C ASP A 187 16.79 -16.99 1.04
N GLU A 188 17.73 -17.80 0.57
CA GLU A 188 19.07 -17.82 1.15
C GLU A 188 19.82 -16.49 0.91
N LEU A 189 19.60 -15.89 -0.26
CA LEU A 189 20.30 -14.68 -0.67
C LEU A 189 19.74 -13.41 -0.01
N GLN A 190 18.44 -13.33 0.25
CA GLN A 190 17.72 -12.17 0.78
C GLN A 190 18.02 -10.87 0.00
N PRO A 191 17.69 -10.80 -1.31
CA PRO A 191 17.88 -9.57 -2.08
C PRO A 191 16.93 -8.47 -1.58
N PRO A 192 17.33 -7.18 -1.62
CA PRO A 192 16.50 -6.07 -1.13
C PRO A 192 15.23 -5.87 -1.97
N LYS A 193 15.26 -6.30 -3.24
CA LYS A 193 14.13 -6.38 -4.14
C LYS A 193 14.36 -7.51 -5.14
N LEU A 194 13.31 -8.21 -5.53
CA LEU A 194 13.34 -9.25 -6.56
C LEU A 194 12.28 -8.98 -7.62
N ASP A 195 12.62 -9.21 -8.89
CA ASP A 195 11.66 -9.15 -9.99
C ASP A 195 11.80 -10.38 -10.90
N PHE A 196 10.69 -11.07 -11.13
CA PHE A 196 10.61 -12.22 -12.02
C PHE A 196 10.01 -11.78 -13.36
N LEU A 197 10.80 -11.93 -14.42
CA LEU A 197 10.44 -11.51 -15.76
C LEU A 197 10.07 -12.72 -16.59
N LEU A 198 8.94 -12.64 -17.29
CA LEU A 198 8.61 -13.60 -18.34
C LEU A 198 9.57 -13.44 -19.52
N PRO A 199 9.95 -14.52 -20.22
CA PRO A 199 10.70 -14.41 -21.47
C PRO A 199 9.93 -13.56 -22.48
N ASP A 200 10.62 -12.65 -23.15
CA ASP A 200 10.00 -11.80 -24.16
C ASP A 200 9.51 -12.65 -25.34
N ALA A 201 8.22 -12.56 -25.64
CA ALA A 201 7.56 -13.37 -26.66
C ALA A 201 6.39 -12.61 -27.30
N HIS A 202 5.89 -13.09 -28.43
CA HIS A 202 4.70 -12.55 -29.10
C HIS A 202 4.05 -13.62 -30.00
N HIS A 203 2.93 -13.33 -30.67
CA HIS A 203 2.19 -14.36 -31.43
C HIS A 203 3.00 -14.97 -32.59
N LEU A 204 3.89 -14.19 -33.21
CA LEU A 204 4.80 -14.69 -34.26
C LEU A 204 6.07 -15.40 -33.71
N ARG A 205 6.32 -15.34 -32.41
CA ARG A 205 7.46 -15.97 -31.71
C ARG A 205 6.98 -16.38 -30.31
N PRO A 206 6.33 -17.55 -30.19
CA PRO A 206 5.74 -17.98 -28.94
C PRO A 206 6.80 -18.18 -27.85
N PRO A 207 6.39 -18.16 -26.57
CA PRO A 207 7.28 -18.46 -25.46
C PRO A 207 8.00 -19.80 -25.61
N PRO A 208 9.28 -19.91 -25.21
CA PRO A 208 10.03 -21.15 -25.27
C PRO A 208 9.30 -22.34 -24.63
N GLY A 209 9.28 -23.49 -25.30
CA GLY A 209 8.68 -24.73 -24.77
C GLY A 209 7.15 -24.80 -24.82
N ARG A 210 6.44 -23.73 -25.20
CA ARG A 210 4.96 -23.71 -25.24
C ARG A 210 4.36 -24.76 -26.19
N ASP A 211 4.96 -24.98 -27.35
CA ASP A 211 4.44 -25.95 -28.33
C ASP A 211 4.48 -27.39 -27.80
N ALA A 212 5.44 -27.70 -26.92
CA ALA A 212 5.56 -29.01 -26.29
C ALA A 212 4.63 -29.12 -25.07
N GLU A 213 4.52 -28.06 -24.27
CA GLU A 213 3.77 -28.03 -23.01
C GLU A 213 2.95 -26.74 -22.89
N PRO A 214 1.73 -26.68 -23.43
CA PRO A 214 0.94 -25.45 -23.53
C PRO A 214 0.62 -24.77 -22.19
N GLU A 215 0.47 -25.55 -21.13
CA GLU A 215 0.06 -25.06 -19.79
C GLU A 215 1.26 -24.77 -18.87
N ARG A 216 2.49 -24.96 -19.35
CA ARG A 216 3.69 -24.95 -18.51
C ARG A 216 3.90 -23.62 -17.78
N TYR A 217 3.73 -22.50 -18.48
CA TYR A 217 3.88 -21.17 -17.87
C TYR A 217 2.76 -20.88 -16.86
N SER A 218 1.49 -21.22 -17.17
CA SER A 218 0.38 -21.02 -16.23
C SER A 218 0.56 -21.83 -14.95
N ALA A 219 0.91 -23.11 -15.07
CA ALA A 219 1.15 -23.98 -13.92
C ALA A 219 2.32 -23.48 -13.08
N TRP A 220 3.39 -23.03 -13.73
CA TRP A 220 4.57 -22.48 -13.06
C TRP A 220 4.22 -21.20 -12.29
N LEU A 221 3.53 -20.23 -12.92
CA LEU A 221 3.19 -18.95 -12.30
C LEU A 221 2.22 -19.11 -11.11
N ILE A 222 1.22 -19.97 -11.23
CA ILE A 222 0.28 -20.27 -10.13
C ILE A 222 1.05 -20.86 -8.95
N ARG A 223 1.88 -21.88 -9.21
CA ARG A 223 2.68 -22.54 -8.16
C ARG A 223 3.70 -21.59 -7.53
N ALA A 224 4.31 -20.72 -8.33
CA ALA A 224 5.23 -19.70 -7.84
C ALA A 224 4.51 -18.69 -6.93
N PHE A 225 3.31 -18.24 -7.31
CA PHE A 225 2.50 -17.37 -6.46
C PHE A 225 2.15 -18.03 -5.13
N ASP A 226 1.68 -19.29 -5.15
CA ASP A 226 1.33 -20.02 -3.93
C ASP A 226 2.54 -20.17 -3.00
N LEU A 227 3.69 -20.58 -3.53
CA LEU A 227 4.92 -20.71 -2.75
C LEU A 227 5.34 -19.38 -2.12
N TRP A 228 5.31 -18.30 -2.89
CA TRP A 228 5.63 -16.97 -2.38
C TRP A 228 4.66 -16.55 -1.29
N PHE A 229 3.35 -16.62 -1.58
CA PHE A 229 2.31 -16.16 -0.68
C PHE A 229 2.27 -16.95 0.64
N ASP A 230 2.46 -18.28 0.57
CA ASP A 230 2.33 -19.17 1.72
C ASP A 230 3.61 -19.36 2.53
N ARG A 231 4.78 -19.30 1.89
CA ARG A 231 6.06 -19.66 2.52
C ARG A 231 7.11 -18.57 2.48
N TYR A 232 7.12 -17.71 1.46
CA TYR A 232 8.13 -16.67 1.30
C TYR A 232 7.56 -15.24 1.20
N PRO A 233 6.54 -14.84 1.98
CA PRO A 233 5.93 -13.53 1.83
C PRO A 233 6.86 -12.39 2.25
N HIS A 234 7.95 -12.69 2.96
CA HIS A 234 9.00 -11.73 3.30
C HIS A 234 9.92 -11.38 2.13
N LEU A 235 9.91 -12.14 1.04
CA LEU A 235 10.70 -11.80 -0.15
C LEU A 235 9.98 -10.69 -0.94
N PRO A 236 10.62 -9.53 -1.15
CA PRO A 236 10.01 -8.38 -1.85
C PRO A 236 9.96 -8.63 -3.36
N LEU A 237 8.93 -9.36 -3.80
CA LEU A 237 8.77 -9.82 -5.19
C LEU A 237 7.81 -8.90 -5.95
N ARG A 238 8.38 -7.94 -6.68
CA ARG A 238 7.67 -6.82 -7.33
C ARG A 238 6.48 -7.28 -8.18
N THR A 239 6.66 -8.34 -8.97
CA THR A 239 5.63 -8.81 -9.91
C THR A 239 4.36 -9.29 -9.17
N PHE A 240 4.49 -10.00 -8.05
CA PHE A 240 3.34 -10.46 -7.28
C PHE A 240 2.76 -9.37 -6.36
N GLU A 241 3.61 -8.52 -5.77
CA GLU A 241 3.15 -7.34 -5.02
C GLU A 241 2.29 -6.42 -5.90
N SER A 242 2.76 -6.10 -7.11
CA SER A 242 2.02 -5.27 -8.06
C SER A 242 0.70 -5.92 -8.50
N LEU A 243 0.67 -7.26 -8.56
CA LEU A 243 -0.54 -8.01 -8.88
C LEU A 243 -1.56 -7.96 -7.73
N LEU A 244 -1.10 -8.10 -6.48
CA LEU A 244 -1.93 -7.94 -5.29
C LEU A 244 -2.50 -6.52 -5.18
N ASP A 245 -1.66 -5.50 -5.40
CA ASP A 245 -2.08 -4.10 -5.40
C ASP A 245 -3.25 -3.88 -6.37
N VAL A 246 -3.08 -4.28 -7.63
CA VAL A 246 -4.12 -4.08 -8.66
C VAL A 246 -5.34 -4.96 -8.41
N ALA A 247 -5.16 -6.18 -7.90
CA ALA A 247 -6.28 -7.03 -7.49
C ALA A 247 -7.08 -6.44 -6.32
N ALA A 248 -6.43 -5.69 -5.43
CA ALA A 248 -7.03 -4.93 -4.32
C ALA A 248 -7.53 -3.53 -4.72
N GLY A 249 -7.47 -3.16 -6.00
CA GLY A 249 -7.92 -1.87 -6.51
C GLY A 249 -6.96 -0.70 -6.29
N LEU A 250 -5.69 -0.97 -5.97
CA LEU A 250 -4.61 0.01 -5.95
C LEU A 250 -4.02 0.19 -7.37
N PRO A 251 -3.45 1.36 -7.70
CA PRO A 251 -2.80 1.57 -9.00
C PRO A 251 -1.55 0.71 -9.16
N SER A 252 -1.30 0.19 -10.36
CA SER A 252 -0.05 -0.55 -10.65
C SER A 252 1.15 0.39 -10.74
N ALA A 253 2.30 -0.06 -10.25
CA ALA A 253 3.60 0.56 -10.47
C ALA A 253 4.38 -0.08 -11.65
N THR A 254 3.70 -0.86 -12.50
CA THR A 254 4.32 -1.59 -13.62
C THR A 254 3.48 -1.49 -14.89
N ASP A 255 4.13 -1.51 -16.03
CA ASP A 255 3.47 -1.50 -17.34
C ASP A 255 2.95 -2.90 -17.74
N ALA A 256 3.21 -3.91 -16.91
CA ALA A 256 2.81 -5.29 -17.12
C ALA A 256 1.36 -5.57 -16.64
N PHE A 257 0.86 -4.76 -15.71
CA PHE A 257 -0.48 -4.88 -15.13
C PHE A 257 -1.19 -3.51 -15.13
N GLY A 258 -2.46 -3.50 -15.51
CA GLY A 258 -3.30 -2.31 -15.55
C GLY A 258 -3.11 -1.44 -16.79
N PHE A 259 -3.85 -0.34 -16.84
CA PHE A 259 -3.68 0.69 -17.87
C PHE A 259 -2.61 1.70 -17.44
N GLY A 260 -1.94 2.31 -18.41
CA GLY A 260 -0.87 3.26 -18.14
C GLY A 260 -0.73 4.32 -19.21
N ASP A 261 0.32 5.12 -19.05
CA ASP A 261 0.78 6.06 -20.04
C ASP A 261 2.30 5.89 -20.22
N VAL A 262 2.85 6.31 -21.36
CA VAL A 262 4.29 6.22 -21.60
C VAL A 262 5.01 7.24 -20.72
N ASN A 263 5.88 6.72 -19.85
CA ASN A 263 6.71 7.52 -18.94
C ASN A 263 8.22 7.27 -19.11
N LEU A 264 8.60 6.32 -19.97
CA LEU A 264 9.99 5.91 -20.21
C LEU A 264 10.41 6.27 -21.64
N LEU A 265 11.59 6.86 -21.77
CA LEU A 265 12.23 7.15 -23.05
C LEU A 265 13.62 6.52 -23.09
N SER A 266 13.95 5.83 -24.18
CA SER A 266 15.25 5.20 -24.36
C SER A 266 16.18 6.10 -25.19
N ILE A 267 17.47 6.12 -24.85
CA ILE A 267 18.51 6.84 -25.59
C ILE A 267 19.61 5.84 -25.96
N GLU A 268 19.86 5.66 -27.26
CA GLU A 268 20.91 4.76 -27.76
C GLU A 268 22.31 5.39 -27.66
N THR A 269 23.36 4.58 -27.83
CA THR A 269 24.77 5.03 -27.71
C THR A 269 25.15 6.16 -28.67
N ASP A 270 24.48 6.30 -29.81
CA ASP A 270 24.68 7.40 -30.75
C ASP A 270 23.87 8.66 -30.39
N GLY A 271 22.99 8.59 -29.38
CA GLY A 271 22.13 9.67 -28.93
C GLY A 271 20.77 9.75 -29.62
N SER A 272 20.42 8.77 -30.46
CA SER A 272 19.07 8.68 -31.04
C SER A 272 18.03 8.34 -29.96
N TYR A 273 16.82 8.89 -30.14
CA TYR A 273 15.69 8.63 -29.23
C TYR A 273 14.91 7.39 -29.66
N HIS A 274 14.54 6.58 -28.68
CA HIS A 274 13.82 5.34 -28.88
C HIS A 274 12.67 5.21 -27.87
N ASP A 275 11.62 4.51 -28.27
CA ASP A 275 10.50 4.11 -27.42
C ASP A 275 10.95 3.02 -26.39
N LEU A 276 10.00 2.36 -25.75
CA LEU A 276 10.21 1.23 -24.85
C LEU A 276 11.08 0.15 -25.51
N ASP A 277 12.24 -0.10 -24.93
CA ASP A 277 13.31 -0.85 -25.58
C ASP A 277 12.95 -2.29 -25.93
N VAL A 278 12.08 -2.94 -25.15
CA VAL A 278 11.62 -4.32 -25.40
C VAL A 278 10.79 -4.45 -26.69
N LEU A 279 10.24 -3.36 -27.25
CA LEU A 279 9.59 -3.40 -28.57
C LEU A 279 10.54 -3.83 -29.70
N LYS A 280 11.87 -3.83 -29.48
CA LYS A 280 12.88 -4.43 -30.36
C LYS A 280 12.62 -5.92 -30.68
N ILE A 281 11.79 -6.62 -29.90
CA ILE A 281 11.42 -8.00 -30.22
C ILE A 281 10.56 -8.12 -31.49
N VAL A 282 9.87 -7.06 -31.87
CA VAL A 282 8.80 -7.08 -32.88
C VAL A 282 9.34 -7.02 -34.31
N ARG A 283 10.19 -6.05 -34.62
CA ARG A 283 10.84 -5.87 -35.94
C ARG A 283 12.02 -4.92 -35.82
N ASP A 284 12.87 -4.91 -36.85
CA ASP A 284 13.96 -3.95 -36.96
C ASP A 284 13.44 -2.50 -37.01
N GLY A 285 14.03 -1.62 -36.19
CA GLY A 285 13.65 -0.22 -36.08
C GLY A 285 12.31 0.03 -35.38
N ALA A 286 11.73 -0.97 -34.71
CA ALA A 286 10.42 -0.83 -34.06
C ALA A 286 10.36 0.29 -33.02
N THR A 287 11.48 0.56 -32.36
CA THR A 287 11.57 1.58 -31.29
C THR A 287 12.06 2.94 -31.78
N ALA A 288 12.55 3.07 -33.01
CA ALA A 288 13.18 4.31 -33.46
C ALA A 288 12.19 5.48 -33.50
N LEU A 289 12.52 6.57 -32.82
CA LEU A 289 11.77 7.83 -32.85
C LEU A 289 12.55 8.89 -33.65
N SER A 290 11.86 9.98 -33.99
CA SER A 290 12.47 11.06 -34.76
C SER A 290 13.45 11.89 -33.91
N GLY A 291 14.66 12.07 -34.43
CA GLY A 291 15.66 12.98 -33.87
C GLY A 291 16.60 12.32 -32.85
N THR A 292 17.51 13.14 -32.34
CA THR A 292 18.57 12.77 -31.41
C THR A 292 18.69 13.82 -30.31
N VAL A 293 19.45 13.52 -29.26
CA VAL A 293 19.77 14.48 -28.20
C VAL A 293 20.46 15.75 -28.73
N ARG A 294 21.05 15.72 -29.93
CA ARG A 294 21.70 16.88 -30.55
C ARG A 294 20.71 17.84 -31.19
N ASP A 295 19.68 17.33 -31.85
CA ASP A 295 18.82 18.11 -32.76
C ASP A 295 17.34 18.16 -32.36
N ALA A 296 16.90 17.36 -31.39
CA ALA A 296 15.51 17.32 -30.93
C ALA A 296 15.37 17.53 -29.41
N ALA A 297 14.33 18.26 -29.00
CA ALA A 297 13.95 18.40 -27.60
C ALA A 297 13.14 17.19 -27.13
N ILE A 298 13.30 16.78 -25.87
CA ILE A 298 12.56 15.65 -25.28
C ILE A 298 11.04 15.91 -25.31
N SER A 299 10.59 17.14 -25.09
CA SER A 299 9.18 17.53 -25.19
C SER A 299 8.59 17.33 -26.59
N ALA A 300 9.37 17.59 -27.64
CA ALA A 300 8.96 17.32 -29.01
C ALA A 300 8.84 15.82 -29.29
N VAL A 301 9.78 15.02 -28.75
CA VAL A 301 9.72 13.55 -28.84
C VAL A 301 8.53 12.99 -28.05
N ALA A 302 8.29 13.51 -26.84
CA ALA A 302 7.15 13.19 -25.98
C ALA A 302 5.77 13.48 -26.64
N ALA A 303 5.73 14.42 -27.58
CA ALA A 303 4.56 14.76 -28.39
C ALA A 303 4.56 14.09 -29.78
N SER A 304 5.53 13.22 -30.08
CA SER A 304 5.69 12.64 -31.41
C SER A 304 4.57 11.62 -31.75
N PRO A 305 4.25 11.44 -33.05
CA PRO A 305 3.28 10.44 -33.47
C PRO A 305 3.65 9.01 -33.07
N GLY A 306 4.95 8.69 -32.98
CA GLY A 306 5.44 7.38 -32.56
C GLY A 306 5.03 7.07 -31.12
N LEU A 307 5.31 7.98 -30.19
CA LEU A 307 4.91 7.81 -28.80
C LEU A 307 3.39 7.86 -28.64
N GLU A 308 2.67 8.74 -29.34
CA GLU A 308 1.20 8.72 -29.26
C GLU A 308 0.60 7.40 -29.75
N ALA A 309 1.19 6.76 -30.77
CA ALA A 309 0.77 5.43 -31.21
C ALA A 309 0.97 4.37 -30.10
N HIS A 310 2.08 4.42 -29.36
CA HIS A 310 2.30 3.52 -28.23
C HIS A 310 1.34 3.84 -27.07
N ARG A 311 1.16 5.10 -26.70
CA ARG A 311 0.20 5.53 -25.67
C ARG A 311 -1.21 5.03 -25.98
N ALA A 312 -1.62 5.05 -27.25
CA ALA A 312 -2.90 4.51 -27.66
C ALA A 312 -3.05 3.01 -27.35
N LEU A 313 -1.97 2.23 -27.41
CA LEU A 313 -2.00 0.80 -27.09
C LEU A 313 -2.13 0.51 -25.59
N LEU A 314 -1.75 1.46 -24.73
CA LEU A 314 -1.86 1.36 -23.26
C LEU A 314 -3.25 1.75 -22.73
N ARG A 315 -4.11 2.31 -23.60
CA ARG A 315 -5.50 2.67 -23.26
C ARG A 315 -6.45 1.52 -23.56
N LYS A 316 -7.58 1.49 -22.85
CA LYS A 316 -8.63 0.48 -23.02
C LYS A 316 -9.18 0.42 -24.45
N ASP A 317 -9.34 1.56 -25.12
CA ASP A 317 -9.80 1.65 -26.51
C ASP A 317 -8.77 1.16 -27.55
N GLY A 318 -7.50 1.02 -27.15
CA GLY A 318 -6.44 0.41 -27.94
C GLY A 318 -6.39 -1.12 -27.88
N LEU A 319 -7.29 -1.76 -27.14
CA LEU A 319 -7.31 -3.20 -26.94
C LEU A 319 -8.11 -3.95 -28.01
N CYS A 320 -7.85 -5.26 -28.13
CA CYS A 320 -8.61 -6.16 -29.00
C CYS A 320 -9.99 -6.49 -28.42
N ALA A 321 -10.90 -7.01 -29.26
CA ALA A 321 -12.26 -7.37 -28.85
C ALA A 321 -12.30 -8.36 -27.67
N LYS A 322 -11.40 -9.36 -27.67
CA LYS A 322 -11.29 -10.35 -26.58
C LYS A 322 -10.95 -9.69 -25.24
N CYS A 323 -10.05 -8.72 -25.22
CA CYS A 323 -9.69 -7.99 -24.02
C CYS A 323 -10.83 -7.08 -23.55
N LEU A 324 -11.51 -6.39 -24.48
CA LEU A 324 -12.64 -5.51 -24.16
C LEU A 324 -13.81 -6.25 -23.49
N SER A 325 -13.99 -7.53 -23.79
CA SER A 325 -15.00 -8.40 -23.17
C SER A 325 -14.49 -9.18 -21.94
N CYS A 326 -13.22 -9.01 -21.54
CA CYS A 326 -12.60 -9.83 -20.51
C CYS A 326 -12.84 -9.25 -19.10
N THR A 327 -13.22 -10.10 -18.15
CA THR A 327 -13.57 -9.71 -16.78
C THR A 327 -12.38 -9.26 -15.93
N VAL A 328 -11.15 -9.54 -16.35
CA VAL A 328 -9.93 -9.14 -15.63
C VAL A 328 -9.12 -8.09 -16.38
N VAL A 329 -9.66 -7.51 -17.46
CA VAL A 329 -8.91 -6.57 -18.32
C VAL A 329 -8.45 -5.32 -17.57
N ASP A 330 -9.23 -4.86 -16.59
CA ASP A 330 -8.85 -3.69 -15.81
C ASP A 330 -7.66 -3.97 -14.87
N ILE A 331 -7.33 -5.25 -14.64
CA ILE A 331 -6.16 -5.69 -13.88
C ILE A 331 -4.98 -5.98 -14.81
N CYS A 332 -5.20 -6.66 -15.94
CA CYS A 332 -4.08 -7.02 -16.82
C CYS A 332 -3.71 -5.93 -17.83
N GLY A 333 -4.60 -4.98 -18.14
CA GLY A 333 -4.37 -3.95 -19.16
C GLY A 333 -4.22 -4.48 -20.59
N GLY A 334 -4.50 -5.76 -20.83
CA GLY A 334 -4.16 -6.46 -22.07
C GLY A 334 -2.74 -7.08 -22.09
N GLY A 335 -1.99 -6.91 -21.00
CA GLY A 335 -0.59 -7.32 -20.85
C GLY A 335 0.40 -6.41 -21.58
N SER A 336 1.69 -6.66 -21.36
CA SER A 336 2.79 -5.92 -21.99
C SER A 336 2.61 -5.77 -23.51
N VAL A 337 2.79 -4.55 -24.03
CA VAL A 337 2.51 -4.21 -25.45
C VAL A 337 3.28 -5.09 -26.45
N PRO A 338 4.60 -5.33 -26.30
CA PRO A 338 5.35 -6.23 -27.19
C PRO A 338 4.71 -7.63 -27.29
N HIS A 339 4.13 -8.13 -26.20
CA HIS A 339 3.50 -9.46 -26.14
C HIS A 339 2.23 -9.57 -26.97
N ARG A 340 1.66 -8.46 -27.41
CA ARG A 340 0.45 -8.39 -28.23
C ARG A 340 0.74 -8.38 -29.73
N HIS A 341 2.01 -8.37 -30.13
CA HIS A 341 2.36 -8.34 -31.53
C HIS A 341 1.98 -9.64 -32.26
N GLY A 342 1.33 -9.52 -33.41
CA GLY A 342 0.92 -10.61 -34.29
C GLY A 342 0.79 -10.13 -35.75
N GLU A 343 0.16 -10.94 -36.60
CA GLU A 343 -0.03 -10.62 -38.03
C GLU A 343 -0.73 -9.27 -38.24
N ASP A 344 -1.75 -8.98 -37.42
CA ASP A 344 -2.51 -7.72 -37.45
C ASP A 344 -1.92 -6.60 -36.56
N GLY A 345 -0.63 -6.67 -36.24
CA GLY A 345 0.03 -5.70 -35.35
C GLY A 345 -0.27 -5.96 -33.87
N PHE A 346 -0.61 -4.92 -33.10
CA PHE A 346 -0.77 -5.00 -31.63
C PHE A 346 -2.22 -5.21 -31.16
N LYS A 347 -3.18 -5.38 -32.09
CA LYS A 347 -4.59 -5.63 -31.78
C LYS A 347 -4.88 -7.10 -31.47
N ASN A 348 -3.96 -7.77 -30.80
CA ASN A 348 -4.14 -9.11 -30.25
C ASN A 348 -4.15 -9.04 -28.71
N PRO A 349 -4.71 -10.04 -28.01
CA PRO A 349 -4.42 -10.21 -26.60
C PRO A 349 -2.92 -10.47 -26.41
N SER A 350 -2.38 -10.29 -25.19
CA SER A 350 -1.02 -10.76 -24.90
C SER A 350 -0.85 -12.23 -25.28
N VAL A 351 0.33 -12.61 -25.76
CA VAL A 351 0.69 -14.02 -25.98
C VAL A 351 0.62 -14.82 -24.67
N TYR A 352 0.73 -14.16 -23.51
CA TYR A 352 0.53 -14.74 -22.17
C TYR A 352 -0.90 -14.56 -21.64
N CYS A 353 -1.90 -14.29 -22.50
CA CYS A 353 -3.26 -13.98 -22.05
C CYS A 353 -3.90 -15.11 -21.22
N GLY A 354 -3.64 -16.37 -21.55
CA GLY A 354 -4.18 -17.51 -20.79
C GLY A 354 -3.56 -17.58 -19.40
N GLU A 355 -2.24 -17.42 -19.33
CA GLU A 355 -1.46 -17.43 -18.11
C GLU A 355 -1.80 -16.27 -17.18
N LEU A 356 -1.88 -15.05 -17.72
CA LEU A 356 -2.29 -13.87 -16.95
C LEU A 356 -3.72 -14.01 -16.44
N TYR A 357 -4.64 -14.52 -17.25
CA TYR A 357 -6.01 -14.77 -16.81
C TYR A 357 -6.04 -15.79 -15.67
N ALA A 358 -5.37 -16.93 -15.84
CA ALA A 358 -5.32 -17.98 -14.83
C ALA A 358 -4.67 -17.49 -13.52
N LEU A 359 -3.54 -16.79 -13.61
CA LEU A 359 -2.86 -16.22 -12.45
C LEU A 359 -3.73 -15.18 -11.74
N ILE A 360 -4.32 -14.21 -12.45
CA ILE A 360 -5.18 -13.18 -11.83
C ILE A 360 -6.40 -13.83 -11.18
N SER A 361 -7.06 -14.77 -11.86
CA SER A 361 -8.19 -15.51 -11.30
C SER A 361 -7.80 -16.29 -10.06
N HIS A 362 -6.62 -16.92 -10.07
CA HIS A 362 -6.10 -17.66 -8.92
C HIS A 362 -5.76 -16.73 -7.76
N VAL A 363 -5.05 -15.62 -7.98
CA VAL A 363 -4.76 -14.61 -6.95
C VAL A 363 -6.04 -14.06 -6.35
N LYS A 364 -7.04 -13.74 -7.18
CA LYS A 364 -8.37 -13.36 -6.69
C LYS A 364 -8.94 -14.47 -5.83
N ALA A 365 -9.03 -15.71 -6.31
CA ALA A 365 -9.54 -16.82 -5.52
C ALA A 365 -8.78 -17.02 -4.20
N ARG A 366 -7.44 -16.92 -4.20
CA ARG A 366 -6.59 -17.01 -3.00
C ARG A 366 -6.84 -15.87 -2.01
N LEU A 367 -7.01 -14.64 -2.49
CA LEU A 367 -7.44 -13.51 -1.68
C LEU A 367 -8.86 -13.73 -1.16
N GLU A 368 -9.76 -14.21 -2.01
CA GLU A 368 -11.13 -14.53 -1.67
C GLU A 368 -11.25 -15.69 -0.70
N ASP A 369 -10.35 -16.68 -0.73
CA ASP A 369 -10.27 -17.87 0.13
C ASP A 369 -9.63 -17.53 1.48
N GLY A 370 -8.57 -16.72 1.47
CA GLY A 370 -8.02 -16.08 2.67
C GLY A 370 -9.06 -15.17 3.34
N LEU A 371 -9.89 -14.52 2.53
CA LEU A 371 -11.10 -13.83 2.97
C LEU A 371 -12.29 -14.76 3.14
N ALA A 372 -12.32 -16.02 2.66
CA ALA A 372 -13.49 -16.92 2.71
C ALA A 372 -13.55 -17.73 3.99
N GLY A 373 -12.39 -17.92 4.64
CA GLY A 373 -12.37 -18.08 6.08
C GLY A 373 -13.16 -16.99 6.82
N GLU A 374 -13.37 -15.83 6.20
CA GLU A 374 -14.24 -14.73 6.67
C GLU A 374 -15.55 -14.53 5.85
N ARG A 375 -15.67 -15.00 4.58
CA ARG A 375 -16.86 -14.82 3.69
C ARG A 375 -18.02 -15.76 3.98
N GLU A 376 -17.87 -16.76 4.85
CA GLU A 376 -19.04 -17.45 5.42
C GLU A 376 -19.98 -16.48 6.20
N ASN A 377 -19.58 -15.21 6.43
CA ASN A 377 -20.32 -14.24 7.23
C ASN A 377 -20.68 -12.91 6.51
N LEU A 378 -21.04 -12.92 5.22
CA LEU A 378 -21.76 -11.75 4.65
C LEU A 378 -23.18 -11.62 5.23
N SER A 379 -23.74 -12.72 5.76
CA SER A 379 -24.92 -12.66 6.62
C SER A 379 -24.53 -12.10 7.97
N SER A 380 -25.30 -11.13 8.46
CA SER A 380 -25.14 -10.68 9.82
C SER A 380 -25.52 -11.80 10.81
N ARG A 381 -24.72 -11.98 11.86
CA ARG A 381 -25.04 -12.75 13.08
C ARG A 381 -26.06 -12.04 13.98
N LEU A 382 -26.53 -10.85 13.59
CA LEU A 382 -27.53 -10.12 14.38
C LEU A 382 -28.82 -10.96 14.50
N PRO A 383 -29.49 -10.93 15.67
CA PRO A 383 -30.81 -11.51 15.82
C PRO A 383 -31.79 -10.95 14.78
N ALA A 384 -32.74 -11.78 14.33
CA ALA A 384 -33.71 -11.39 13.31
C ALA A 384 -34.63 -10.22 13.74
N ASP A 385 -34.78 -10.01 15.05
CA ASP A 385 -35.53 -8.93 15.67
C ASP A 385 -34.67 -7.71 16.05
N PHE A 386 -33.39 -7.67 15.65
CA PHE A 386 -32.52 -6.53 15.90
C PHE A 386 -32.99 -5.29 15.12
N ASP A 387 -33.35 -4.24 15.85
CA ASP A 387 -33.87 -3.00 15.28
C ASP A 387 -32.77 -1.93 15.15
N LEU A 388 -32.31 -1.70 13.92
CA LEU A 388 -31.30 -0.70 13.59
C LEU A 388 -31.74 0.73 13.94
N ALA A 389 -33.03 1.05 13.87
CA ALA A 389 -33.53 2.37 14.24
C ALA A 389 -33.46 2.60 15.75
N ARG A 390 -33.72 1.55 16.54
CA ARG A 390 -33.51 1.60 18.00
C ARG A 390 -32.03 1.67 18.36
N PHE A 391 -31.18 0.94 17.64
CA PHE A 391 -29.73 0.98 17.81
C PHE A 391 -29.17 2.38 17.51
N GLU A 392 -29.63 3.04 16.44
CA GLU A 392 -29.11 4.35 16.02
C GLU A 392 -29.22 5.42 17.12
N LEU A 393 -30.36 5.49 17.81
CA LEU A 393 -30.67 6.48 18.85
C LEU A 393 -30.28 6.02 20.26
N ALA A 394 -29.53 6.85 20.97
CA ALA A 394 -29.06 6.54 22.32
C ALA A 394 -30.18 6.19 23.29
N GLU A 395 -31.32 6.89 23.25
CA GLU A 395 -32.47 6.70 24.17
C GLU A 395 -33.14 5.32 24.03
N THR A 396 -33.02 4.69 22.86
CA THR A 396 -33.66 3.40 22.56
C THR A 396 -32.67 2.26 22.39
N SER A 397 -31.37 2.55 22.38
CA SER A 397 -30.31 1.60 22.04
C SER A 397 -29.92 0.64 23.17
N ALA A 398 -30.37 0.86 24.41
CA ALA A 398 -29.88 0.14 25.59
C ALA A 398 -29.88 -1.40 25.47
N GLU A 399 -30.86 -1.98 24.79
CA GLU A 399 -30.90 -3.43 24.54
C GLU A 399 -29.93 -3.86 23.44
N ALA A 400 -29.90 -3.14 22.33
CA ALA A 400 -28.99 -3.38 21.22
C ALA A 400 -27.53 -3.24 21.66
N THR A 401 -27.15 -2.13 22.30
CA THR A 401 -25.77 -1.88 22.75
C THR A 401 -25.33 -2.90 23.79
N ARG A 402 -26.22 -3.33 24.71
CA ARG A 402 -25.92 -4.40 25.66
C ARG A 402 -25.59 -5.72 24.96
N LEU A 403 -26.41 -6.14 23.99
CA LEU A 403 -26.15 -7.34 23.20
C LEU A 403 -24.76 -7.28 22.52
N LEU A 404 -24.48 -6.16 21.83
CA LEU A 404 -23.22 -6.01 21.09
C LEU A 404 -22.00 -5.97 22.04
N SER A 405 -22.12 -5.26 23.17
CA SER A 405 -21.04 -5.18 24.17
C SER A 405 -20.80 -6.50 24.90
N GLU A 406 -21.84 -7.29 25.17
CA GLU A 406 -21.71 -8.62 25.78
C GLU A 406 -20.99 -9.61 24.86
N ASP A 407 -21.30 -9.63 23.55
CA ASP A 407 -20.59 -10.44 22.54
C ASP A 407 -19.12 -10.02 22.43
N ALA A 408 -18.86 -8.70 22.36
CA ALA A 408 -17.50 -8.17 22.31
C ALA A 408 -16.70 -8.53 23.57
N ARG A 409 -17.31 -8.45 24.76
CA ARG A 409 -16.71 -8.81 26.05
C ARG A 409 -16.39 -10.31 26.12
N ALA A 410 -17.29 -11.17 25.67
CA ALA A 410 -17.07 -12.62 25.63
C ALA A 410 -15.92 -12.99 24.68
N GLY A 411 -15.90 -12.40 23.48
CA GLY A 411 -14.82 -12.60 22.51
C GLY A 411 -13.46 -12.08 22.99
N ALA A 412 -13.44 -10.94 23.69
CA ALA A 412 -12.23 -10.40 24.31
C ALA A 412 -11.68 -11.34 25.38
N LEU A 413 -12.54 -11.85 26.29
CA LEU A 413 -12.15 -12.80 27.32
C LEU A 413 -11.54 -14.08 26.72
N ALA A 414 -12.17 -14.66 25.69
CA ALA A 414 -11.68 -15.88 25.05
C ALA A 414 -10.28 -15.70 24.44
N ARG A 415 -10.06 -14.58 23.75
CA ARG A 415 -8.75 -14.23 23.17
C ARG A 415 -7.71 -13.95 24.25
N PHE A 416 -8.09 -13.25 25.31
CA PHE A 416 -7.16 -12.94 26.41
C PHE A 416 -6.71 -14.21 27.13
N ARG A 417 -7.60 -15.18 27.37
CA ARG A 417 -7.23 -16.50 27.90
C ARG A 417 -6.23 -17.22 27.01
N SER A 418 -6.48 -17.22 25.70
CA SER A 418 -5.55 -17.83 24.72
C SER A 418 -4.18 -17.15 24.75
N ALA A 419 -4.13 -15.83 24.96
CA ALA A 419 -2.88 -15.10 25.10
C ALA A 419 -2.14 -15.41 26.41
N LEU A 420 -2.88 -15.59 27.53
CA LEU A 420 -2.30 -16.04 28.80
C LEU A 420 -1.70 -17.45 28.68
N GLU A 421 -2.39 -18.36 27.98
CA GLU A 421 -1.87 -19.70 27.68
C GLU A 421 -0.59 -19.64 26.86
N ALA A 422 -0.57 -18.84 25.78
CA ALA A 422 0.62 -18.61 24.97
C ALA A 422 1.79 -18.02 25.79
N ALA A 423 1.50 -17.24 26.83
CA ALA A 423 2.50 -16.63 27.71
C ALA A 423 3.01 -17.56 28.82
N SER A 424 2.33 -18.69 29.08
CA SER A 424 2.63 -19.59 30.19
C SER A 424 4.02 -20.26 30.13
N GLY A 425 4.65 -20.29 28.95
CA GLY A 425 6.00 -20.81 28.76
C GLY A 425 7.11 -19.86 29.24
N VAL A 426 6.76 -18.62 29.60
CA VAL A 426 7.71 -17.61 30.08
C VAL A 426 7.93 -17.78 31.58
N GLY A 427 9.12 -18.25 31.97
CA GLY A 427 9.47 -18.48 33.37
C GLY A 427 9.60 -17.19 34.21
N GLY A 428 9.78 -17.34 35.52
CA GLY A 428 10.03 -16.23 36.45
C GLY A 428 8.77 -15.51 36.93
N SER A 429 8.82 -14.18 37.08
CA SER A 429 7.72 -13.34 37.56
C SER A 429 6.50 -13.32 36.63
N VAL A 430 6.70 -13.57 35.34
CA VAL A 430 5.62 -13.66 34.35
C VAL A 430 4.73 -14.88 34.64
N ALA A 431 5.30 -16.03 34.96
CA ALA A 431 4.53 -17.23 35.31
C ALA A 431 3.63 -16.99 36.54
N GLN A 432 4.14 -16.28 37.55
CA GLN A 432 3.35 -15.89 38.73
C GLN A 432 2.22 -14.92 38.38
N ALA A 433 2.47 -13.98 37.46
CA ALA A 433 1.46 -13.06 36.97
C ALA A 433 0.35 -13.78 36.18
N VAL A 434 0.72 -14.76 35.33
CA VAL A 434 -0.24 -15.61 34.60
C VAL A 434 -1.12 -16.39 35.58
N GLU A 435 -0.53 -17.01 36.62
CA GLU A 435 -1.28 -17.75 37.65
C GLU A 435 -2.23 -16.83 38.45
N SER A 436 -1.75 -15.64 38.84
CA SER A 436 -2.57 -14.63 39.52
C SER A 436 -3.76 -14.17 38.67
N LEU A 437 -3.53 -13.88 37.39
CA LEU A 437 -4.59 -13.49 36.45
C LEU A 437 -5.57 -14.65 36.21
N ALA A 438 -5.08 -15.87 36.02
CA ALA A 438 -5.92 -17.06 35.84
C ALA A 438 -6.77 -17.38 37.08
N GLY A 439 -6.34 -16.94 38.28
CA GLY A 439 -7.10 -17.08 39.52
C GLY A 439 -8.20 -16.04 39.75
N ARG A 440 -8.27 -14.98 38.93
CA ARG A 440 -9.35 -13.98 38.98
C ARG A 440 -10.66 -14.57 38.46
N SER A 441 -11.79 -14.01 38.89
CA SER A 441 -13.09 -14.45 38.37
C SER A 441 -13.27 -14.10 36.89
N ASP A 442 -14.13 -14.85 36.18
CA ASP A 442 -14.45 -14.59 34.77
C ASP A 442 -14.92 -13.15 34.52
N ALA A 443 -15.66 -12.57 35.45
CA ALA A 443 -16.13 -11.19 35.35
C ALA A 443 -14.95 -10.21 35.36
N GLU A 444 -14.03 -10.36 36.32
CA GLU A 444 -12.84 -9.52 36.47
C GLU A 444 -11.88 -9.67 35.28
N LEU A 445 -11.67 -10.89 34.80
CA LEU A 445 -10.87 -11.15 33.60
C LEU A 445 -11.51 -10.55 32.35
N ALA A 446 -12.83 -10.63 32.23
CA ALA A 446 -13.53 -10.04 31.10
C ALA A 446 -13.48 -8.51 31.11
N ASP A 447 -13.50 -7.88 32.30
CA ASP A 447 -13.32 -6.43 32.43
C ASP A 447 -11.88 -6.00 32.08
N LEU A 448 -10.86 -6.78 32.46
CA LEU A 448 -9.49 -6.55 31.99
C LEU A 448 -9.36 -6.72 30.48
N ALA A 449 -9.96 -7.76 29.92
CA ALA A 449 -9.81 -8.11 28.50
C ALA A 449 -10.35 -7.03 27.55
N ILE A 450 -11.31 -6.21 28.00
CA ILE A 450 -11.86 -5.09 27.23
C ILE A 450 -11.14 -3.77 27.48
N GLU A 451 -10.13 -3.72 28.37
CA GLU A 451 -9.27 -2.55 28.45
C GLU A 451 -8.47 -2.41 27.15
N PRO A 452 -8.45 -1.22 26.51
CA PRO A 452 -7.94 -1.13 25.14
C PRO A 452 -6.45 -1.49 25.00
N GLY A 453 -5.61 -1.19 26.02
CA GLY A 453 -4.21 -1.64 26.07
C GLY A 453 -4.07 -3.16 26.17
N VAL A 454 -4.91 -3.82 26.96
CA VAL A 454 -4.94 -5.29 27.08
C VAL A 454 -5.38 -5.93 25.77
N ALA A 455 -6.37 -5.36 25.09
CA ALA A 455 -6.82 -5.82 23.78
C ALA A 455 -5.69 -5.73 22.73
N ALA A 456 -4.95 -4.61 22.69
CA ALA A 456 -3.81 -4.44 21.79
C ALA A 456 -2.67 -5.43 22.08
N TRP A 457 -2.29 -5.60 23.36
CA TRP A 457 -1.29 -6.58 23.78
C TRP A 457 -1.72 -8.01 23.42
N THR A 458 -2.98 -8.36 23.67
CA THR A 458 -3.55 -9.68 23.38
C THR A 458 -3.43 -10.00 21.89
N ARG A 459 -3.75 -9.04 21.02
CA ARG A 459 -3.62 -9.19 19.57
C ARG A 459 -2.17 -9.45 19.16
N ALA A 460 -1.22 -8.68 19.69
CA ALA A 460 0.21 -8.87 19.41
C ALA A 460 0.72 -10.23 19.91
N MET A 461 0.31 -10.66 21.10
CA MET A 461 0.73 -11.93 21.70
C MET A 461 0.24 -13.13 20.90
N LEU A 462 -1.03 -13.13 20.48
CA LEU A 462 -1.60 -14.20 19.67
C LEU A 462 -0.95 -14.29 18.29
N ALA A 463 -0.70 -13.15 17.64
CA ALA A 463 0.03 -13.12 16.36
C ALA A 463 1.43 -13.72 16.50
N GLN A 464 2.16 -13.33 17.55
CA GLN A 464 3.50 -13.86 17.85
C GLN A 464 3.47 -15.37 18.13
N ALA A 465 2.49 -15.85 18.87
CA ALA A 465 2.31 -17.28 19.15
C ALA A 465 2.01 -18.11 17.88
N ALA A 466 1.33 -17.50 16.91
CA ALA A 466 1.05 -18.09 15.60
C ALA A 466 2.22 -17.99 14.60
N GLY A 467 3.38 -17.43 15.00
CA GLY A 467 4.54 -17.24 14.12
C GLY A 467 4.49 -15.98 13.25
N GLY A 468 3.50 -15.11 13.44
CA GLY A 468 3.37 -13.82 12.76
C GLY A 468 3.79 -12.63 13.64
N LEU A 469 3.75 -11.42 13.07
CA LEU A 469 3.96 -10.17 13.79
C LEU A 469 2.88 -9.15 13.40
N VAL A 470 2.35 -8.45 14.40
CA VAL A 470 1.57 -7.23 14.17
C VAL A 470 2.55 -6.08 13.99
N HIS A 471 2.22 -5.12 13.14
CA HIS A 471 3.04 -3.92 12.91
C HIS A 471 2.27 -2.69 13.38
N ASP A 472 2.98 -1.67 13.85
CA ASP A 472 2.42 -0.35 14.09
C ASP A 472 2.15 0.40 12.77
N VAL A 473 1.55 1.58 12.84
CA VAL A 473 1.29 2.43 11.65
C VAL A 473 2.55 2.87 10.90
N ASP A 474 3.73 2.80 11.53
CA ASP A 474 5.03 3.07 10.91
C ASP A 474 5.66 1.83 10.27
N GLY A 475 4.99 0.68 10.35
CA GLY A 475 5.48 -0.59 9.83
C GLY A 475 6.54 -1.26 10.73
N LYS A 476 6.73 -0.80 11.97
CA LYS A 476 7.63 -1.45 12.93
C LYS A 476 6.93 -2.62 13.61
N PRO A 477 7.61 -3.76 13.82
CA PRO A 477 7.00 -4.92 14.44
C PRO A 477 6.71 -4.69 15.93
N LEU A 478 5.45 -4.88 16.33
CA LEU A 478 4.98 -4.88 17.71
C LEU A 478 5.18 -6.26 18.33
N ARG A 479 6.24 -6.40 19.13
CA ARG A 479 6.53 -7.62 19.88
C ARG A 479 5.85 -7.57 21.23
N ALA A 480 5.01 -8.57 21.52
CA ALA A 480 4.34 -8.66 22.82
C ALA A 480 5.37 -8.92 23.93
N ASP A 481 5.49 -7.95 24.85
CA ASP A 481 6.28 -8.10 26.06
C ASP A 481 5.43 -8.78 27.14
N ALA A 482 5.82 -9.99 27.52
CA ALA A 482 5.11 -10.74 28.55
C ALA A 482 5.22 -10.11 29.95
N ALA A 483 6.19 -9.21 30.17
CA ALA A 483 6.28 -8.45 31.42
C ALA A 483 5.07 -7.53 31.66
N TYR A 484 4.32 -7.17 30.62
CA TYR A 484 3.07 -6.42 30.76
C TYR A 484 2.05 -7.14 31.65
N LEU A 485 2.05 -8.49 31.67
CA LEU A 485 1.19 -9.28 32.55
C LEU A 485 1.45 -9.02 34.04
N ILE A 486 2.69 -8.68 34.41
CA ILE A 486 3.06 -8.35 35.79
C ILE A 486 2.36 -7.06 36.22
N VAL A 487 2.30 -6.07 35.33
CA VAL A 487 1.58 -4.80 35.56
C VAL A 487 0.08 -5.08 35.71
N LEU A 488 -0.49 -5.90 34.82
CA LEU A 488 -1.91 -6.25 34.86
C LEU A 488 -2.29 -7.03 36.12
N ALA A 489 -1.45 -7.97 36.58
CA ALA A 489 -1.71 -8.77 37.77
C ALA A 489 -1.86 -7.90 39.04
N GLY A 490 -1.16 -6.77 39.10
CA GLY A 490 -1.25 -5.79 40.19
C GLY A 490 -2.27 -4.67 39.98
N ARG A 491 -2.96 -4.60 38.84
CA ARG A 491 -3.90 -3.52 38.51
C ARG A 491 -5.23 -3.72 39.24
N GLU A 492 -5.72 -2.65 39.87
CA GLU A 492 -7.11 -2.54 40.32
C GLU A 492 -8.03 -2.24 39.13
N LEU A 493 -9.21 -2.85 39.10
CA LEU A 493 -10.16 -2.66 38.01
C LEU A 493 -10.77 -1.26 38.09
N SER A 494 -10.68 -0.51 36.99
CA SER A 494 -11.21 0.85 36.88
C SER A 494 -12.75 0.94 36.90
N GLY A 495 -13.44 -0.20 36.83
CA GLY A 495 -14.90 -0.27 36.72
C GLY A 495 -15.40 0.33 35.41
N GLU A 496 -16.65 0.78 35.35
CA GLU A 496 -17.25 1.43 34.16
C GLU A 496 -16.84 2.91 33.99
N ASN A 497 -15.68 3.32 34.51
CA ASN A 497 -15.23 4.69 34.41
C ASN A 497 -14.27 4.87 33.22
N ILE A 498 -14.39 6.00 32.52
CA ILE A 498 -13.46 6.38 31.47
C ILE A 498 -12.18 6.91 32.12
N VAL A 499 -11.05 6.27 31.85
CA VAL A 499 -9.74 6.72 32.31
C VAL A 499 -9.22 7.80 31.37
N VAL A 500 -9.04 9.02 31.89
CA VAL A 500 -8.53 10.16 31.12
C VAL A 500 -7.01 10.24 31.26
N ALA A 501 -6.30 10.25 30.13
CA ALA A 501 -4.84 10.32 30.04
C ALA A 501 -4.11 9.23 30.87
N GLY A 502 -4.68 8.03 30.94
CA GLY A 502 -4.06 6.89 31.62
C GLY A 502 -2.71 6.52 31.01
N ASP A 503 -1.76 6.14 31.85
CA ASP A 503 -0.45 5.67 31.44
C ASP A 503 -0.50 4.17 31.14
N ASP A 504 -0.66 3.83 29.87
CA ASP A 504 -0.63 2.45 29.37
C ASP A 504 0.09 2.41 28.02
N ALA A 505 1.28 1.83 27.99
CA ALA A 505 2.13 1.81 26.80
C ALA A 505 1.46 1.07 25.62
N TRP A 506 0.66 0.04 25.89
CA TRP A 506 -0.01 -0.74 24.84
C TRP A 506 -1.18 -0.02 24.20
N LEU A 507 -1.70 1.02 24.87
CA LEU A 507 -2.69 1.92 24.30
C LEU A 507 -2.12 2.79 23.17
N ARG A 508 -0.80 3.02 23.21
CA ARG A 508 -0.06 3.88 22.27
C ARG A 508 0.71 3.09 21.23
N GLY A 509 1.17 1.88 21.59
CA GLY A 509 2.01 1.01 20.76
C GLY A 509 1.57 0.88 19.30
N PRO A 510 0.28 0.61 18.99
CA PRO A 510 -0.19 0.50 17.61
C PRO A 510 0.09 1.71 16.70
N PHE A 511 0.35 2.89 17.26
CA PHE A 511 0.42 4.16 16.51
C PHE A 511 1.84 4.72 16.30
N GLY A 512 2.88 3.99 16.70
CA GLY A 512 4.27 4.35 16.40
C GLY A 512 4.64 5.78 16.83
N ASP A 513 5.41 6.46 15.99
CA ASP A 513 5.92 7.84 16.21
C ASP A 513 5.13 8.90 15.41
N GLN A 514 4.18 8.52 14.53
CA GLN A 514 3.40 9.50 13.75
C GLN A 514 2.41 10.29 14.60
N ILE A 515 1.97 9.71 15.72
CA ILE A 515 1.01 10.31 16.63
C ILE A 515 1.73 10.70 17.91
N TYR A 516 1.83 12.00 18.16
CA TYR A 516 2.43 12.49 19.38
C TYR A 516 1.41 12.39 20.53
N PHE A 517 1.75 11.66 21.57
CA PHE A 517 0.96 11.59 22.80
C PHE A 517 1.40 12.66 23.77
N GLU A 518 0.45 13.47 24.26
CA GLU A 518 0.73 14.57 25.17
C GLU A 518 1.23 14.07 26.53
N GLY A 519 2.14 14.84 27.13
CA GLY A 519 2.75 14.53 28.43
C GLY A 519 1.81 14.76 29.62
N GLU A 520 2.27 14.36 30.81
CA GLU A 520 1.53 14.46 32.08
C GLU A 520 1.15 15.91 32.45
N ASP A 521 1.98 16.88 32.06
CA ASP A 521 1.76 18.31 32.31
C ASP A 521 0.57 18.85 31.52
N VAL A 522 0.48 18.49 30.23
CA VAL A 522 -0.65 18.82 29.37
C VAL A 522 -1.88 18.05 29.82
N ALA A 523 -1.73 16.77 30.16
CA ALA A 523 -2.83 15.94 30.62
C ALA A 523 -3.52 16.52 31.86
N SER A 524 -2.74 16.97 32.85
CA SER A 524 -3.25 17.60 34.06
C SER A 524 -4.03 18.90 33.78
N ARG A 525 -3.61 19.66 32.76
CA ARG A 525 -4.28 20.91 32.35
C ARG A 525 -5.53 20.68 31.52
N ALA A 526 -5.54 19.63 30.72
CA ALA A 526 -6.64 19.31 29.81
C ALA A 526 -7.77 18.49 30.47
N ALA A 527 -7.48 17.74 31.54
CA ALA A 527 -8.49 16.93 32.24
C ALA A 527 -9.77 17.72 32.63
N PRO A 528 -9.69 18.94 33.20
CA PRO A 528 -10.89 19.73 33.49
C PRO A 528 -11.70 20.13 32.24
N VAL A 529 -11.06 20.22 31.07
CA VAL A 529 -11.73 20.54 29.79
C VAL A 529 -12.49 19.31 29.29
N VAL A 530 -11.93 18.11 29.45
CA VAL A 530 -12.63 16.84 29.17
C VAL A 530 -13.85 16.67 30.06
N GLU A 531 -13.73 16.96 31.36
CA GLU A 531 -14.86 16.89 32.30
C GLU A 531 -15.99 17.85 31.87
N GLN A 532 -15.64 19.08 31.46
CA GLN A 532 -16.61 20.04 30.94
C GLN A 532 -17.27 19.56 29.65
N ALA A 533 -16.50 19.00 28.72
CA ALA A 533 -17.01 18.44 27.47
C ALA A 533 -18.00 17.28 27.73
N LEU A 534 -17.64 16.35 28.61
CA LEU A 534 -18.52 15.26 29.03
C LEU A 534 -19.79 15.77 29.73
N ALA A 535 -19.68 16.81 30.56
CA ALA A 535 -20.83 17.44 31.21
C ALA A 535 -21.77 18.14 30.21
N ILE A 536 -21.24 18.68 29.10
CA ILE A 536 -22.04 19.21 27.99
C ILE A 536 -22.84 18.09 27.34
N VAL A 537 -22.20 16.97 27.01
CA VAL A 537 -22.89 15.79 26.43
C VAL A 537 -23.96 15.27 27.39
N GLN A 538 -23.63 15.12 28.68
CA GLN A 538 -24.58 14.65 29.69
C GLN A 538 -25.80 15.57 29.83
N ARG A 539 -25.60 16.88 29.77
CA ARG A 539 -26.70 17.86 29.85
C ARG A 539 -27.56 17.85 28.60
N TRP A 540 -26.95 17.69 27.44
CA TRP A 540 -27.66 17.67 26.16
C TRP A 540 -28.46 16.38 25.98
N ARG A 541 -27.80 15.22 26.11
CA ARG A 541 -28.39 13.88 25.93
C ARG A 541 -27.82 12.92 26.99
N PRO A 542 -28.48 12.77 28.15
CA PRO A 542 -28.04 11.87 29.22
C PRO A 542 -27.87 10.42 28.76
N ALA A 543 -28.75 9.94 27.87
CA ALA A 543 -28.67 8.58 27.33
C ALA A 543 -27.40 8.37 26.50
N LEU A 544 -26.99 9.36 25.70
CA LEU A 544 -25.76 9.31 24.91
C LEU A 544 -24.52 9.28 25.81
N TYR A 545 -24.50 10.10 26.86
CA TYR A 545 -23.44 10.10 27.86
C TYR A 545 -23.31 8.74 28.56
N GLU A 546 -24.42 8.12 28.98
CA GLU A 546 -24.38 6.78 29.60
C GLU A 546 -23.92 5.70 28.61
N GLU A 547 -24.27 5.82 27.33
CA GLU A 547 -23.80 4.89 26.30
C GLU A 547 -22.29 5.03 26.06
N MET A 548 -21.78 6.27 26.00
CA MET A 548 -20.35 6.58 25.94
C MET A 548 -19.61 6.00 27.15
N ARG A 549 -20.12 6.21 28.37
CA ARG A 549 -19.50 5.73 29.61
C ARG A 549 -19.39 4.20 29.67
N LYS A 550 -20.36 3.48 29.09
CA LYS A 550 -20.37 2.01 29.06
C LYS A 550 -19.48 1.43 27.97
N THR A 551 -19.36 2.14 26.85
CA THR A 551 -18.64 1.67 25.65
C THR A 551 -17.17 2.06 25.67
N CYS A 552 -16.85 3.27 26.11
CA CYS A 552 -15.51 3.82 26.12
C CYS A 552 -14.83 3.59 27.47
N ARG A 553 -13.52 3.35 27.45
CA ARG A 553 -12.72 3.08 28.66
C ARG A 553 -11.52 4.01 28.81
N ALA A 554 -11.08 4.65 27.72
CA ALA A 554 -9.96 5.55 27.75
C ALA A 554 -10.19 6.78 26.89
N ILE A 555 -9.72 7.94 27.36
CA ILE A 555 -9.51 9.14 26.54
C ILE A 555 -8.03 9.46 26.59
N GLN A 556 -7.39 9.56 25.43
CA GLN A 556 -5.97 9.91 25.29
C GLN A 556 -5.81 11.20 24.52
N PHE A 557 -4.76 11.94 24.90
CA PHE A 557 -4.46 13.24 24.33
C PHE A 557 -3.39 13.10 23.28
N VAL A 558 -3.71 13.52 22.07
CA VAL A 558 -2.85 13.37 20.91
C VAL A 558 -2.65 14.69 20.19
N ARG A 559 -1.56 14.77 19.44
CA ARG A 559 -1.26 15.85 18.51
C ARG A 559 -0.68 15.27 17.23
N ASP A 560 -1.06 15.87 16.12
CA ASP A 560 -0.40 15.67 14.83
C ASP A 560 0.57 16.83 14.61
N PRO A 561 1.90 16.61 14.68
CA PRO A 561 2.90 17.67 14.47
C PRO A 561 2.89 18.26 13.06
N SER A 562 2.31 17.54 12.09
CA SER A 562 2.23 17.96 10.68
C SER A 562 0.95 18.73 10.33
N ALA A 563 -0.06 18.70 11.20
CA ALA A 563 -1.31 19.41 11.02
C ALA A 563 -1.19 20.90 11.35
N ASP A 564 -2.02 21.72 10.69
CA ASP A 564 -2.19 23.13 11.06
C ASP A 564 -2.57 23.25 12.55
N PRO A 565 -1.91 24.09 13.36
CA PRO A 565 -2.18 24.22 14.79
C PRO A 565 -3.64 24.54 15.16
N ALA A 566 -4.41 25.17 14.26
CA ALA A 566 -5.82 25.48 14.47
C ALA A 566 -6.76 24.30 14.16
N LYS A 567 -6.25 23.23 13.54
CA LYS A 567 -7.02 22.05 13.16
C LYS A 567 -7.19 21.11 14.37
N ILE A 568 -8.44 20.75 14.64
CA ILE A 568 -8.79 19.73 15.64
C ILE A 568 -8.53 18.36 15.02
N VAL A 569 -7.83 17.50 15.75
CA VAL A 569 -7.48 16.14 15.32
C VAL A 569 -8.03 15.15 16.34
N SER A 570 -8.79 14.18 15.87
CA SER A 570 -9.27 13.07 16.68
C SER A 570 -9.33 11.80 15.83
N PHE A 571 -9.25 10.64 16.48
CA PHE A 571 -9.47 9.35 15.84
C PHE A 571 -9.82 8.25 16.85
N SER A 572 -10.25 7.11 16.32
CA SER A 572 -10.56 5.87 17.01
C SER A 572 -10.23 4.69 16.10
N ASP A 573 -9.63 3.65 16.66
CA ASP A 573 -9.23 2.46 15.93
C ASP A 573 -9.68 1.18 16.67
N ASP A 574 -10.14 0.18 15.91
CA ASP A 574 -10.57 -1.11 16.49
C ASP A 574 -9.39 -1.98 16.97
N SER A 575 -8.13 -1.58 16.69
CA SER A 575 -6.94 -2.17 17.33
C SER A 575 -6.88 -1.91 18.83
N VAL A 576 -7.54 -0.85 19.31
CA VAL A 576 -7.64 -0.42 20.71
C VAL A 576 -9.11 -0.06 21.02
N PRO A 577 -10.01 -1.05 21.07
CA PRO A 577 -11.44 -0.82 21.14
C PRO A 577 -11.83 -0.06 22.43
N GLY A 578 -12.70 0.94 22.30
CA GLY A 578 -13.16 1.77 23.41
C GLY A 578 -12.21 2.91 23.84
N ALA A 579 -11.08 3.11 23.14
CA ALA A 579 -10.21 4.27 23.33
C ALA A 579 -10.58 5.42 22.39
N LEU A 580 -10.66 6.65 22.92
CA LEU A 580 -10.88 7.87 22.16
C LEU A 580 -9.60 8.71 22.16
N PHE A 581 -9.05 9.02 20.98
CA PHE A 581 -7.86 9.85 20.84
C PHE A 581 -8.27 11.24 20.37
N VAL A 582 -8.01 12.26 21.18
CA VAL A 582 -8.48 13.63 20.93
C VAL A 582 -7.37 14.65 21.13
N SER A 583 -7.35 15.67 20.26
CA SER A 583 -6.51 16.85 20.46
C SER A 583 -7.11 17.75 21.53
N VAL A 584 -6.27 18.17 22.48
CA VAL A 584 -6.67 19.10 23.56
C VAL A 584 -6.20 20.52 23.32
N TRP A 585 -5.50 20.77 22.21
CA TRP A 585 -5.00 22.07 21.79
C TRP A 585 -5.74 22.57 20.55
N GLN A 586 -5.94 23.88 20.48
CA GLN A 586 -6.40 24.59 19.29
C GLN A 586 -5.69 25.95 19.21
N GLY A 587 -4.79 26.09 18.23
CA GLY A 587 -3.90 27.25 18.14
C GLY A 587 -2.91 27.28 19.32
N GLU A 588 -2.89 28.40 20.05
CA GLU A 588 -2.00 28.59 21.21
C GLU A 588 -2.65 28.22 22.55
N GLY A 589 -3.92 27.80 22.55
CA GLY A 589 -4.71 27.54 23.75
C GLY A 589 -5.33 26.15 23.79
N LEU A 590 -5.90 25.78 24.94
CA LEU A 590 -6.70 24.56 25.04
C LEU A 590 -7.98 24.70 24.21
N ILE A 591 -8.42 23.59 23.64
CA ILE A 591 -9.65 23.48 22.84
C ILE A 591 -10.88 23.92 23.66
N ASP A 592 -11.88 24.53 23.00
CA ASP A 592 -13.15 24.85 23.65
C ASP A 592 -13.89 23.54 24.04
N PRO A 593 -14.48 23.45 25.25
CA PRO A 593 -15.22 22.26 25.68
C PRO A 593 -16.32 21.79 24.71
N TYR A 594 -16.94 22.69 23.94
CA TYR A 594 -17.96 22.34 22.95
C TYR A 594 -17.36 21.71 21.68
N ASP A 595 -16.20 22.16 21.23
CA ASP A 595 -15.47 21.53 20.12
C ASP A 595 -14.85 20.18 20.57
N LEU A 596 -14.43 20.06 21.84
CA LEU A 596 -13.99 18.78 22.39
C LEU A 596 -15.16 17.80 22.55
N ALA A 597 -16.35 18.27 22.96
CA ALA A 597 -17.54 17.42 23.01
C ALA A 597 -17.93 16.88 21.63
N ASP A 598 -17.79 17.66 20.56
CA ASP A 598 -17.90 17.18 19.16
C ASP A 598 -16.94 16.02 18.90
N SER A 599 -15.66 16.20 19.23
CA SER A 599 -14.62 15.17 19.04
C SER A 599 -14.93 13.89 19.84
N LEU A 600 -15.38 14.02 21.09
CA LEU A 600 -15.74 12.86 21.91
C LEU A 600 -16.96 12.12 21.37
N ILE A 601 -17.99 12.83 20.91
CA ILE A 601 -19.16 12.24 20.26
C ILE A 601 -18.76 11.56 18.95
N HIS A 602 -17.90 12.21 18.16
CA HIS A 602 -17.39 11.70 16.89
C HIS A 602 -16.75 10.33 17.06
N GLU A 603 -15.74 10.27 17.93
CA GLU A 603 -14.96 9.06 18.13
C GLU A 603 -15.78 7.96 18.78
N TYR A 604 -16.64 8.31 19.73
CA TYR A 604 -17.59 7.36 20.30
C TYR A 604 -18.50 6.73 19.23
N ARG A 605 -19.01 7.52 18.28
CA ARG A 605 -19.89 7.01 17.23
C ARG A 605 -19.15 6.02 16.32
N HIS A 606 -17.84 6.16 16.10
CA HIS A 606 -17.05 5.11 15.49
C HIS A 606 -17.02 3.83 16.34
N GLN A 607 -16.75 3.94 17.65
CA GLN A 607 -16.74 2.79 18.57
C GLN A 607 -18.08 2.03 18.57
N LYS A 608 -19.20 2.75 18.56
CA LYS A 608 -20.54 2.17 18.46
C LYS A 608 -20.75 1.39 17.16
N LEU A 609 -20.24 1.91 16.04
CA LEU A 609 -20.35 1.23 14.74
C LEU A 609 -19.45 0.00 14.68
N TYR A 610 -18.22 0.06 15.20
CA TYR A 610 -17.34 -1.11 15.28
C TYR A 610 -17.99 -2.28 16.04
N LEU A 611 -18.76 -2.00 17.11
CA LEU A 611 -19.52 -3.02 17.83
C LEU A 611 -20.57 -3.71 16.94
N LEU A 612 -21.25 -2.96 16.06
CA LEU A 612 -22.21 -3.52 15.11
C LEU A 612 -21.50 -4.37 14.04
N GLU A 613 -20.39 -3.88 13.50
CA GLU A 613 -19.65 -4.53 12.41
C GLU A 613 -19.02 -5.87 12.79
N ARG A 614 -18.81 -6.12 14.09
CA ARG A 614 -18.43 -7.45 14.61
C ARG A 614 -19.47 -8.53 14.33
N PHE A 615 -20.72 -8.16 14.12
CA PHE A 615 -21.79 -9.10 13.79
C PHE A 615 -21.94 -9.30 12.29
N GLY A 616 -21.34 -8.46 11.45
CA GLY A 616 -21.34 -8.65 10.01
C GLY A 616 -20.84 -7.41 9.28
N PRO A 617 -20.25 -7.59 8.10
CA PRO A 617 -19.76 -6.47 7.30
C PRO A 617 -20.93 -5.60 6.85
N THR A 618 -20.71 -4.27 6.83
CA THR A 618 -21.67 -3.30 6.30
C THR A 618 -21.46 -3.06 4.80
N VAL A 619 -20.25 -3.30 4.28
CA VAL A 619 -19.87 -3.05 2.88
C VAL A 619 -19.29 -4.33 2.28
N SER A 620 -19.52 -4.56 0.99
CA SER A 620 -18.87 -5.67 0.26
C SER A 620 -17.34 -5.49 0.30
N PRO A 621 -16.55 -6.51 0.67
CA PRO A 621 -15.08 -6.44 0.71
C PRO A 621 -14.42 -6.05 -0.62
N THR A 622 -15.16 -6.15 -1.74
CA THR A 622 -14.68 -5.87 -3.09
C THR A 622 -15.09 -4.50 -3.63
N ALA A 623 -15.78 -3.68 -2.82
CA ALA A 623 -16.33 -2.41 -3.28
C ALA A 623 -15.20 -1.39 -3.63
N PRO A 624 -15.25 -0.74 -4.80
CA PRO A 624 -14.21 0.19 -5.24
C PRO A 624 -14.16 1.43 -4.32
N ARG A 625 -12.99 2.08 -4.24
CA ARG A 625 -12.85 3.33 -3.50
C ARG A 625 -13.69 4.43 -4.13
N VAL A 626 -14.27 5.29 -3.29
CA VAL A 626 -15.21 6.36 -3.65
C VAL A 626 -14.78 7.72 -3.13
N VAL A 627 -15.33 8.78 -3.74
CA VAL A 627 -15.09 10.16 -3.30
C VAL A 627 -15.82 10.42 -1.97
N SER A 628 -15.10 11.00 -1.00
CA SER A 628 -15.67 11.47 0.27
C SER A 628 -15.79 12.99 0.26
N PRO A 629 -16.90 13.58 0.71
CA PRO A 629 -17.00 15.04 0.83
C PRO A 629 -16.19 15.61 2.01
N TRP A 630 -15.72 14.76 2.92
CA TRP A 630 -14.90 15.16 4.07
C TRP A 630 -13.40 15.04 3.85
N ARG A 631 -12.94 14.44 2.74
CA ARG A 631 -11.52 14.21 2.44
C ARG A 631 -11.22 14.34 0.94
N ALA A 632 -10.01 14.76 0.59
CA ALA A 632 -9.60 14.92 -0.81
C ALA A 632 -9.24 13.58 -1.50
N ASP A 633 -8.83 12.58 -0.73
CA ASP A 633 -8.46 11.24 -1.20
C ASP A 633 -9.68 10.31 -1.34
N LEU A 634 -9.57 9.34 -2.27
CA LEU A 634 -10.57 8.29 -2.42
C LEU A 634 -10.55 7.35 -1.20
N ARG A 635 -11.73 7.08 -0.64
CA ARG A 635 -11.89 6.23 0.55
C ARG A 635 -12.59 4.91 0.21
N PRO A 636 -12.33 3.82 0.96
CA PRO A 636 -13.21 2.67 0.91
C PRO A 636 -14.64 3.09 1.32
N PRO A 637 -15.70 2.47 0.77
CA PRO A 637 -17.07 2.83 1.13
C PRO A 637 -17.40 2.65 2.62
N SER A 638 -16.74 1.71 3.31
CA SER A 638 -16.85 1.57 4.77
C SER A 638 -16.43 2.83 5.50
N GLY A 639 -15.31 3.44 5.10
CA GLY A 639 -14.85 4.72 5.65
C GLY A 639 -15.81 5.89 5.37
N LEU A 640 -16.56 5.85 4.27
CA LEU A 640 -17.61 6.84 3.98
C LEU A 640 -18.86 6.59 4.81
N LEU A 641 -19.26 5.32 5.02
CA LEU A 641 -20.38 4.95 5.88
C LEU A 641 -20.13 5.37 7.33
N HIS A 642 -18.91 5.16 7.84
CA HIS A 642 -18.46 5.64 9.14
C HIS A 642 -18.64 7.15 9.29
N ALA A 643 -18.19 7.92 8.28
CA ALA A 643 -18.38 9.37 8.29
C ALA A 643 -19.87 9.73 8.34
N VAL A 644 -20.70 9.13 7.50
CA VAL A 644 -22.15 9.38 7.50
C VAL A 644 -22.78 9.03 8.86
N PHE A 645 -22.43 7.88 9.46
CA PHE A 645 -22.94 7.44 10.76
C PHE A 645 -22.63 8.42 11.89
N VAL A 646 -21.44 9.02 11.86
CA VAL A 646 -20.99 10.05 12.82
C VAL A 646 -21.69 11.39 12.56
N PHE A 647 -21.63 11.89 11.34
CA PHE A 647 -22.08 13.25 11.02
C PHE A 647 -23.60 13.41 11.11
N VAL A 648 -24.38 12.32 11.01
CA VAL A 648 -25.82 12.35 11.35
C VAL A 648 -26.04 12.72 12.83
N GLU A 649 -25.22 12.22 13.75
CA GLU A 649 -25.30 12.56 15.17
C GLU A 649 -24.72 13.97 15.44
N LEU A 650 -23.59 14.33 14.83
CA LEU A 650 -23.00 15.67 14.99
C LEU A 650 -23.91 16.78 14.47
N LYS A 651 -24.73 16.51 13.44
CA LYS A 651 -25.78 17.44 13.03
C LYS A 651 -26.76 17.75 14.16
N ARG A 652 -27.16 16.74 14.96
CA ARG A 652 -28.05 16.93 16.13
C ARG A 652 -27.34 17.73 17.22
N TYR A 653 -26.07 17.43 17.46
CA TYR A 653 -25.25 18.13 18.43
C TYR A 653 -25.13 19.62 18.11
N TRP A 654 -24.69 19.97 16.89
CA TRP A 654 -24.53 21.37 16.51
C TRP A 654 -25.86 22.12 16.42
N ALA A 655 -26.97 21.44 16.12
CA ALA A 655 -28.32 22.03 16.22
C ALA A 655 -28.64 22.43 17.67
N HIS A 656 -28.33 21.57 18.64
CA HIS A 656 -28.47 21.90 20.05
C HIS A 656 -27.55 23.04 20.51
N VAL A 657 -26.28 23.03 20.09
CA VAL A 657 -25.33 24.11 20.43
C VAL A 657 -25.80 25.45 19.85
N LEU A 658 -26.39 25.46 18.65
CA LEU A 658 -26.94 26.67 18.06
C LEU A 658 -28.13 27.23 18.86
N GLU A 659 -28.98 26.34 19.39
CA GLU A 659 -30.20 26.70 20.11
C GLU A 659 -29.94 27.09 21.58
N ALA A 660 -29.18 26.26 22.30
CA ALA A 660 -29.02 26.31 23.75
C ALA A 660 -27.56 26.54 24.21
N GLY A 661 -26.61 26.54 23.28
CA GLY A 661 -25.19 26.78 23.58
C GLY A 661 -24.86 28.25 23.86
N PRO A 662 -23.63 28.52 24.29
CA PRO A 662 -23.18 29.86 24.63
C PRO A 662 -23.04 30.73 23.38
N ARG A 663 -23.18 32.05 23.56
CA ARG A 663 -23.17 33.00 22.43
C ARG A 663 -21.92 32.93 21.56
N HIS A 664 -20.76 32.62 22.14
CA HIS A 664 -19.50 32.54 21.39
C HIS A 664 -19.43 31.34 20.43
N MET A 665 -20.24 30.30 20.65
CA MET A 665 -20.29 29.12 19.78
C MET A 665 -21.33 29.22 18.66
N ARG A 666 -22.11 30.31 18.60
CA ARG A 666 -23.23 30.43 17.65
C ARG A 666 -22.78 30.38 16.19
N ASP A 667 -21.76 31.15 15.82
CA ASP A 667 -21.24 31.19 14.45
C ASP A 667 -20.54 29.89 14.06
N ARG A 668 -19.84 29.27 15.02
CA ARG A 668 -19.23 27.95 14.88
C ARG A 668 -20.30 26.89 14.57
N ALA A 669 -21.39 26.85 15.34
CA ALA A 669 -22.50 25.92 15.14
C ALA A 669 -23.22 26.13 13.80
N LEU A 670 -23.45 27.38 13.38
CA LEU A 670 -24.04 27.69 12.07
C LEU A 670 -23.20 27.15 10.92
N ASN A 671 -21.88 27.37 10.96
CA ASN A 671 -20.97 26.88 9.93
C ASN A 671 -20.93 25.35 9.92
N GLN A 672 -20.82 24.71 11.08
CA GLN A 672 -20.78 23.25 11.18
C GLN A 672 -22.06 22.60 10.65
N LEU A 673 -23.24 23.15 10.97
CA LEU A 673 -24.51 22.64 10.45
C LEU A 673 -24.59 22.75 8.92
N ARG A 674 -24.21 23.91 8.36
CA ARG A 674 -24.24 24.13 6.91
C ARG A 674 -23.32 23.13 6.18
N ASP A 675 -22.10 22.99 6.68
CA ASP A 675 -21.10 22.13 6.04
C ASP A 675 -21.46 20.65 6.20
N THR A 676 -21.97 20.27 7.37
CA THR A 676 -22.47 18.91 7.65
C THR A 676 -23.66 18.54 6.77
N GLU A 677 -24.65 19.42 6.60
CA GLU A 677 -25.81 19.15 5.75
C GLU A 677 -25.38 18.84 4.31
N ARG A 678 -24.54 19.70 3.74
CA ARG A 678 -24.01 19.56 2.38
C ARG A 678 -23.21 18.26 2.22
N ASN A 679 -22.33 17.96 3.17
CA ASN A 679 -21.48 16.79 3.09
C ASN A 679 -22.28 15.49 3.27
N LEU A 680 -23.29 15.48 4.15
CA LEU A 680 -24.18 14.32 4.29
C LEU A 680 -24.95 14.03 2.99
N GLU A 681 -25.47 15.06 2.30
CA GLU A 681 -26.16 14.87 1.01
C GLU A 681 -25.28 14.16 -0.02
N LEU A 682 -24.04 14.61 -0.18
CA LEU A 682 -23.06 13.99 -1.07
C LEU A 682 -22.68 12.58 -0.60
N GLY A 683 -22.44 12.41 0.71
CA GLY A 683 -22.07 11.12 1.29
C GLY A 683 -23.12 10.04 1.07
N PHE A 684 -24.40 10.34 1.33
CA PHE A 684 -25.50 9.42 1.06
C PHE A 684 -25.67 9.14 -0.45
N SER A 685 -25.53 10.16 -1.29
CA SER A 685 -25.60 9.96 -2.74
C SER A 685 -24.54 9.00 -3.23
N THR A 686 -23.31 9.13 -2.74
CA THR A 686 -22.20 8.23 -3.09
C THR A 686 -22.42 6.83 -2.53
N LEU A 687 -22.81 6.68 -1.25
CA LEU A 687 -23.04 5.36 -0.64
C LEU A 687 -24.10 4.52 -1.37
N ARG A 688 -25.16 5.15 -1.91
CA ARG A 688 -26.18 4.46 -2.71
C ARG A 688 -25.68 3.92 -4.05
N THR A 689 -24.47 4.30 -4.47
CA THR A 689 -23.82 3.77 -5.68
C THR A 689 -22.82 2.64 -5.36
N CYS A 690 -22.57 2.38 -4.08
CA CYS A 690 -21.63 1.36 -3.61
C CYS A 690 -22.31 0.00 -3.49
N GLU A 691 -21.51 -1.05 -3.54
CA GLU A 691 -21.95 -2.42 -3.23
C GLU A 691 -21.99 -2.63 -1.71
N MET A 692 -23.17 -2.49 -1.12
CA MET A 692 -23.42 -2.65 0.32
C MET A 692 -23.88 -4.07 0.64
N THR A 693 -23.73 -4.49 1.91
CA THR A 693 -24.39 -5.71 2.39
C THR A 693 -25.84 -5.40 2.81
N PRO A 694 -26.70 -6.41 3.04
CA PRO A 694 -28.05 -6.16 3.55
C PRO A 694 -28.07 -5.38 4.87
N LEU A 695 -27.09 -5.60 5.75
CA LEU A 695 -26.91 -4.83 6.98
C LEU A 695 -26.54 -3.36 6.67
N GLY A 696 -25.62 -3.14 5.72
CA GLY A 696 -25.23 -1.80 5.28
C GLY A 696 -26.38 -1.01 4.67
N ASP A 697 -27.15 -1.62 3.77
CA ASP A 697 -28.31 -0.99 3.14
C ASP A 697 -29.36 -0.59 4.18
N ALA A 698 -29.71 -1.51 5.09
CA ALA A 698 -30.68 -1.23 6.16
C ALA A 698 -30.19 -0.13 7.12
N LEU A 699 -28.88 -0.06 7.39
CA LEU A 699 -28.28 0.99 8.18
C LEU A 699 -28.33 2.34 7.43
N ILE A 700 -27.99 2.37 6.14
CA ILE A 700 -28.09 3.60 5.31
C ILE A 700 -29.52 4.13 5.30
N GLU A 701 -30.52 3.28 5.11
CA GLU A 701 -31.93 3.68 5.14
C GLU A 701 -32.34 4.24 6.50
N THR A 702 -31.84 3.65 7.58
CA THR A 702 -32.07 4.13 8.95
C THR A 702 -31.44 5.50 9.17
N LEU A 703 -30.19 5.69 8.74
CA LEU A 703 -29.46 6.95 8.86
C LEU A 703 -30.05 8.07 7.99
N ASP A 704 -30.51 7.76 6.77
CA ASP A 704 -31.15 8.76 5.89
C ASP A 704 -32.50 9.21 6.45
N ARG A 705 -33.26 8.30 7.08
CA ARG A 705 -34.48 8.67 7.85
C ARG A 705 -34.12 9.57 9.03
N ALA A 706 -33.13 9.17 9.83
CA ALA A 706 -32.63 9.93 10.98
C ALA A 706 -32.16 11.34 10.60
N ARG A 707 -31.45 11.49 9.48
CA ARG A 707 -30.96 12.77 8.94
C ARG A 707 -32.09 13.76 8.63
N ARG A 708 -33.23 13.26 8.16
CA ARG A 708 -34.39 14.05 7.71
C ARG A 708 -35.34 14.42 8.84
N GLN A 709 -35.31 13.68 9.96
CA GLN A 709 -36.11 14.00 11.13
C GLN A 709 -35.52 15.24 11.83
N GLN A 710 -36.39 16.17 12.24
CA GLN A 710 -35.97 17.26 13.13
C GLN A 710 -35.56 16.65 14.48
N PRO A 711 -34.57 17.23 15.18
CA PRO A 711 -34.14 16.71 16.48
C PRO A 711 -35.36 16.59 17.38
N VAL A 712 -35.57 15.39 17.94
CA VAL A 712 -36.60 15.16 18.96
C VAL A 712 -36.27 16.11 20.10
N ALA A 713 -37.17 17.05 20.39
CA ALA A 713 -37.05 17.90 21.56
C ALA A 713 -36.92 16.98 22.79
N ALA A 714 -35.84 17.17 23.55
CA ALA A 714 -35.56 16.44 24.78
C ALA A 714 -36.67 16.61 25.82
#